data_AF-A0A814UJX4-F1
#
_entry.id   AF-A0A814UJX4-F1
#
_cell.length_a   1.000
_cell.length_b   1.000
_cell.length_c   1.000
_cell.angle_alpha   90.00
_cell.angle_beta   90.00
_cell.angle_gamma   90.00
#
_symmetry.space_group_name_H-M   'P 1'
#
loop_
_entity.id
_entity.type
_entity.pdbx_description
1 polymer ?
#
loop_
_entity_poly.entity_id
_entity_poly.type
_entity_poly.pdbx_seq_one_letter_code
_entity_poly.pdbx_strand_id
1 'polypeptide(L)'
;MASVAPDKILEIKQIISNHLSQSDMNNAIRDILNDYAQRHPNSGPISRDALVRELKNRGIVDSMMQNIQFGAQQPSPRQRQSLSQQKSTVNMVDTDQLVSVPLEQVNFDSNRRHLYLQFLNGKAFTDYLNEPQSEGYPGYSSSSLASSFSISILFRNQRFRTRPFACAGEPYINQGFLLELHKDKQQGEFGAMADTQTLLSICDRVHIVLTRKDTLGEIHLVSSHFLEWRQVLCAPVNKTNRTLELNGIGAENKLPVGLINVCLQLIPPLQESVADDILAAQLDLEHTKSTERERLFLIYAKQWWKEFLEIREEHRTRLVKIFGQDENGVNHPVVSFVQPLRSGRLLDTPREAARFTSLIGYDRHSVVGNTDRTEMWTHTHAFLARNCGDCENHAVLLCSLLLGFGLDAYVCIGTKGKNQIHSWVVTIGAEDVFFWESLNGNRYQHTSIDPDNPPLDKLSLNNIHHPYRTIGCIFNDRSFYANIQPTCNVDTCVFRLTDQSKWKAMSADAIASINTPGLVLTAPIMPHLMANTLDPVALSNDLEKQMRALIIQHRKDLGYTTQFDDHLSYLLSPALSSYELERVTGLSVGNEEFQEAVRRAVPNGHAFKGFPIQFVHKNARKAFVFSLKNNLCEEIVCCHGDQIRLAVRVRVFTYPENAIATWMMFACRYKSVGSTK
;
A
#
# COMPACT_ATOMS: atom_id res chain seq x y z
N MET A 1 2.46 -6.53 -41.84
CA MET A 1 3.56 -5.55 -42.01
C MET A 1 3.03 -4.20 -41.57
N ALA A 2 3.40 -3.73 -40.37
CA ALA A 2 2.88 -2.50 -39.79
C ALA A 2 3.47 -1.26 -40.51
N SER A 3 2.60 -0.32 -40.91
CA SER A 3 3.01 0.93 -41.56
C SER A 3 3.68 1.86 -40.56
N VAL A 4 4.94 2.22 -40.82
CA VAL A 4 5.66 3.27 -40.09
C VAL A 4 4.92 4.59 -40.29
N ALA A 5 4.76 5.37 -39.21
CA ALA A 5 4.08 6.67 -39.25
C ALA A 5 4.70 7.58 -40.34
N PRO A 6 3.88 8.28 -41.16
CA PRO A 6 4.37 9.10 -42.28
C PRO A 6 5.42 10.12 -41.87
N ASP A 7 5.29 10.69 -40.67
CA ASP A 7 6.18 11.72 -40.14
C ASP A 7 7.58 11.17 -39.83
N LYS A 8 7.65 9.93 -39.31
CA LYS A 8 8.93 9.23 -39.10
C LYS A 8 9.60 8.86 -40.43
N ILE A 9 8.82 8.55 -41.47
CA ILE A 9 9.37 8.27 -42.80
C ILE A 9 10.00 9.55 -43.39
N LEU A 10 9.37 10.71 -43.20
CA LEU A 10 9.92 11.99 -43.64
C LEU A 10 11.20 12.35 -42.89
N GLU A 11 11.23 12.16 -41.57
CA GLU A 11 12.41 12.42 -40.73
C GLU A 11 13.59 11.52 -41.12
N ILE A 12 13.34 10.22 -41.32
CA ILE A 12 14.36 9.26 -41.77
C ILE A 12 14.85 9.63 -43.19
N LYS A 13 13.96 10.04 -44.10
CA LYS A 13 14.35 10.51 -45.44
C LYS A 13 15.23 11.75 -45.37
N GLN A 14 14.94 12.68 -44.45
CA GLN A 14 15.73 13.90 -44.26
C GLN A 14 17.14 13.58 -43.74
N ILE A 15 17.25 12.69 -42.74
CA ILE A 15 18.53 12.24 -42.17
C ILE A 15 19.37 11.54 -43.23
N ILE A 16 18.76 10.63 -43.99
CA ILE A 16 19.43 9.93 -45.10
C ILE A 16 19.89 10.91 -46.17
N SER A 17 19.05 11.89 -46.55
CA SER A 17 19.40 12.91 -47.55
C SER A 17 20.54 13.81 -47.11
N ASN A 18 20.55 14.24 -45.85
CA ASN A 18 21.63 15.06 -45.30
C ASN A 18 22.94 14.27 -45.23
N HIS A 19 22.88 13.01 -44.80
CA HIS A 19 24.08 12.14 -44.74
C HIS A 19 24.60 11.75 -46.13
N LEU A 20 23.71 11.59 -47.13
CA LEU A 20 24.09 11.41 -48.54
C LEU A 20 24.86 12.61 -49.10
N SER A 21 24.54 13.82 -48.63
CA SER A 21 25.23 15.05 -49.08
C SER A 21 26.60 15.25 -48.43
N GLN A 22 26.83 14.68 -47.25
CA GLN A 22 28.09 14.80 -46.50
C GLN A 22 29.08 13.65 -46.77
N SER A 23 28.61 12.53 -47.30
CA SER A 23 29.42 11.35 -47.63
C SER A 23 29.97 11.42 -49.06
N ASP A 24 31.20 10.93 -49.28
CA ASP A 24 31.85 10.76 -50.60
C ASP A 24 31.13 9.78 -51.56
N MET A 25 29.85 9.48 -51.34
CA MET A 25 29.05 8.55 -52.15
C MET A 25 28.93 8.95 -53.61
N ASN A 26 28.90 10.25 -53.92
CA ASN A 26 28.89 10.70 -55.30
C ASN A 26 30.17 10.31 -56.04
N ASN A 27 31.30 10.24 -55.33
CA ASN A 27 32.57 9.77 -55.89
C ASN A 27 32.55 8.23 -56.05
N ALA A 28 32.07 7.49 -55.04
CA ALA A 28 31.96 6.03 -55.11
C ALA A 28 31.00 5.54 -56.21
N ILE A 29 29.87 6.23 -56.41
CA ILE A 29 28.92 5.93 -57.50
C ILE A 29 29.58 6.24 -58.85
N ARG A 30 30.33 7.34 -58.95
CA ARG A 30 31.05 7.72 -60.18
C ARG A 30 32.16 6.71 -60.51
N ASP A 31 32.87 6.19 -59.52
CA ASP A 31 33.89 5.15 -59.70
C ASP A 31 33.29 3.83 -60.18
N ILE A 32 32.13 3.42 -59.65
CA ILE A 32 31.41 2.22 -60.11
C ILE A 32 30.90 2.39 -61.54
N LEU A 33 30.39 3.58 -61.88
CA LEU A 33 29.96 3.89 -63.25
C LEU A 33 31.14 3.88 -64.23
N ASN A 34 32.30 4.40 -63.82
CA ASN A 34 33.52 4.39 -64.63
C ASN A 34 34.07 2.96 -64.81
N ASP A 35 34.11 2.14 -63.76
CA ASP A 35 34.53 0.73 -63.81
C ASP A 35 33.57 -0.10 -64.67
N TYR A 36 32.26 0.17 -64.62
CA TYR A 36 31.27 -0.48 -65.49
C TYR A 36 31.44 -0.08 -66.96
N ALA A 37 31.65 1.21 -67.24
CA ALA A 37 31.89 1.71 -68.60
C ALA A 37 33.19 1.16 -69.21
N GLN A 38 34.24 0.96 -68.41
CA GLN A 38 35.50 0.34 -68.85
C GLN A 38 35.34 -1.15 -69.16
N ARG A 39 34.59 -1.89 -68.34
CA ARG A 39 34.36 -3.34 -68.53
C ARG A 39 33.39 -3.65 -69.65
N HIS A 40 32.51 -2.72 -69.99
CA HIS A 40 31.50 -2.90 -71.05
C HIS A 40 31.41 -1.67 -71.97
N PRO A 41 32.35 -1.51 -72.93
CA PRO A 41 32.44 -0.33 -73.79
C PRO A 41 31.22 -0.13 -74.71
N ASN A 42 30.44 -1.20 -74.96
CA ASN A 42 29.32 -1.22 -75.91
C ASN A 42 27.95 -1.50 -75.24
N SER A 43 27.85 -1.49 -73.90
CA SER A 43 26.56 -1.64 -73.23
C SER A 43 25.97 -0.28 -72.85
N GLY A 44 24.64 -0.16 -72.92
CA GLY A 44 23.90 1.04 -72.50
C GLY A 44 24.09 1.37 -71.01
N PRO A 45 23.53 2.51 -70.55
CA PRO A 45 23.68 2.96 -69.17
C PRO A 45 23.19 1.90 -68.18
N ILE A 46 23.92 1.73 -67.07
CA ILE A 46 23.61 0.74 -66.04
C ILE A 46 22.18 0.96 -65.51
N SER A 47 21.40 -0.13 -65.37
CA SER A 47 20.07 -0.02 -64.80
C SER A 47 20.14 0.30 -63.30
N ARG A 48 19.13 1.01 -62.79
CA ARG A 48 19.06 1.43 -61.39
C ARG A 48 19.16 0.23 -60.42
N ASP A 49 18.50 -0.88 -60.74
CA ASP A 49 18.50 -2.08 -59.91
C ASP A 49 19.83 -2.84 -59.95
N ALA A 50 20.59 -2.72 -61.04
CA ALA A 50 21.93 -3.27 -61.14
C ALA A 50 22.94 -2.44 -60.33
N LEU A 51 22.84 -1.10 -60.41
CA LEU A 51 23.68 -0.20 -59.62
C LEU A 51 23.47 -0.37 -58.11
N VAL A 52 22.22 -0.49 -57.65
CA VAL A 52 21.90 -0.73 -56.23
C VAL A 52 22.44 -2.08 -55.75
N ARG A 53 22.41 -3.12 -56.60
CA ARG A 53 23.03 -4.42 -56.28
C ARG A 53 24.55 -4.31 -56.15
N GLU A 54 25.20 -3.60 -57.05
CA GLU A 54 26.66 -3.44 -57.02
C GLU A 54 27.12 -2.63 -55.81
N LEU A 55 26.36 -1.58 -55.43
CA LEU A 55 26.61 -0.81 -54.21
C LEU A 55 26.47 -1.66 -52.93
N LYS A 56 25.53 -2.62 -52.91
CA LYS A 56 25.39 -3.59 -51.81
C LYS A 56 26.53 -4.61 -51.81
N ASN A 57 26.89 -5.16 -52.96
CA ASN A 57 27.98 -6.14 -53.07
C ASN A 57 29.34 -5.59 -52.63
N ARG A 58 29.58 -4.29 -52.87
CA ARG A 58 30.80 -3.59 -52.41
C ARG A 58 30.73 -3.14 -50.94
N GLY A 59 29.67 -3.48 -50.20
CA GLY A 59 29.50 -3.16 -48.79
C GLY A 59 29.28 -1.67 -48.47
N ILE A 60 29.07 -0.84 -49.50
CA ILE A 60 28.95 0.62 -49.36
C ILE A 60 27.63 0.97 -48.67
N VAL A 61 26.56 0.24 -49.00
CA VAL A 61 25.23 0.42 -48.37
C VAL A 61 25.27 0.04 -46.88
N ASP A 62 26.00 -1.02 -46.53
CA ASP A 62 26.09 -1.48 -45.14
C ASP A 62 26.98 -0.55 -44.30
N SER A 63 28.07 -0.03 -44.87
CA SER A 63 28.89 1.02 -44.24
C SER A 63 28.08 2.31 -44.01
N MET A 64 27.21 2.68 -44.95
CA MET A 64 26.32 3.84 -44.80
C MET A 64 25.32 3.63 -43.66
N MET A 65 24.72 2.44 -43.55
CA MET A 65 23.77 2.12 -42.48
C MET A 65 24.41 2.09 -41.09
N GLN A 66 25.70 1.76 -40.98
CA GLN A 66 26.42 1.80 -39.71
C GLN A 66 26.78 3.22 -39.25
N ASN A 67 26.98 4.14 -40.18
CA ASN A 67 27.35 5.54 -39.86
C ASN A 67 26.15 6.45 -39.58
N ILE A 68 24.94 6.03 -39.91
CA ILE A 68 23.72 6.76 -39.56
C ILE A 68 23.38 6.50 -38.09
N GLN A 69 23.95 7.33 -37.19
CA GLN A 69 23.53 7.38 -35.79
C GLN A 69 22.20 8.11 -35.66
N PHE A 70 21.13 7.39 -35.36
CA PHE A 70 19.88 7.99 -34.88
C PHE A 70 20.13 8.51 -33.46
N GLY A 71 20.39 9.81 -33.34
CA GLY A 71 20.91 10.44 -32.13
C GLY A 71 20.07 10.22 -30.89
N ALA A 72 20.61 9.43 -29.95
CA ALA A 72 20.60 9.78 -28.54
C ALA A 72 21.77 10.76 -28.33
N GLN A 73 21.49 12.05 -28.15
CA GLN A 73 22.52 13.05 -27.84
C GLN A 73 22.82 13.07 -26.34
N GLN A 74 24.09 12.94 -25.96
CA GLN A 74 24.60 13.29 -24.64
C GLN A 74 24.74 14.82 -24.51
N PRO A 75 24.34 15.45 -23.39
CA PRO A 75 24.44 16.91 -23.23
C PRO A 75 25.80 17.36 -22.66
N SER A 76 26.28 18.48 -23.19
CA SER A 76 27.47 19.21 -22.72
C SER A 76 27.20 19.97 -21.40
N PRO A 77 28.21 20.19 -20.54
CA PRO A 77 28.03 20.74 -19.20
C PRO A 77 28.06 22.28 -19.21
N ARG A 78 26.96 22.95 -19.61
CA ARG A 78 26.79 24.41 -19.32
C ARG A 78 25.39 25.01 -19.42
N GLN A 79 24.33 24.20 -19.46
CA GLN A 79 22.94 24.69 -19.37
C GLN A 79 22.09 23.82 -18.42
N ARG A 80 22.54 23.70 -17.16
CA ARG A 80 21.73 23.16 -16.07
C ARG A 80 21.10 24.32 -15.30
N GLN A 81 20.00 24.86 -15.82
CA GLN A 81 18.96 25.53 -15.03
C GLN A 81 17.85 25.96 -16.00
N SER A 82 16.62 25.60 -15.66
CA SER A 82 15.39 25.71 -16.45
C SER A 82 15.19 24.62 -17.52
N LEU A 83 14.04 23.93 -17.45
CA LEU A 83 13.54 22.86 -18.34
C LEU A 83 13.99 21.41 -18.02
N SER A 84 13.46 20.85 -16.92
CA SER A 84 13.30 19.40 -16.77
C SER A 84 11.87 19.08 -16.32
N GLN A 85 10.93 19.29 -17.24
CA GLN A 85 9.64 18.58 -17.27
C GLN A 85 9.59 17.83 -18.61
N GLN A 86 9.31 16.53 -18.51
CA GLN A 86 8.88 15.63 -19.59
C GLN A 86 9.90 15.28 -20.69
N LYS A 87 10.44 14.06 -20.60
CA LYS A 87 10.31 12.98 -21.61
C LYS A 87 11.19 11.79 -21.22
N SER A 88 10.62 10.86 -20.46
CA SER A 88 11.12 9.48 -20.35
C SER A 88 10.31 8.60 -21.30
N THR A 89 11.03 7.83 -22.10
CA THR A 89 10.53 6.83 -23.04
C THR A 89 9.79 5.72 -22.28
N VAL A 90 8.50 5.57 -22.59
CA VAL A 90 7.58 4.57 -22.05
C VAL A 90 7.94 3.19 -22.59
N ASN A 91 8.50 2.35 -21.73
CA ASN A 91 8.47 0.88 -21.83
C ASN A 91 8.58 0.32 -20.40
N MET A 92 7.54 0.63 -19.62
CA MET A 92 7.05 -0.04 -18.43
C MET A 92 5.92 0.88 -17.97
N VAL A 93 4.69 0.37 -18.03
CA VAL A 93 3.59 1.07 -17.37
C VAL A 93 3.92 1.02 -15.88
N ASP A 94 4.29 2.16 -15.31
CA ASP A 94 4.45 2.33 -13.87
C ASP A 94 3.05 2.09 -13.25
N THR A 95 2.85 0.89 -12.72
CA THR A 95 1.59 0.43 -12.13
C THR A 95 1.17 1.24 -10.89
N ASP A 96 2.07 2.08 -10.38
CA ASP A 96 1.89 2.79 -9.11
C ASP A 96 1.07 4.09 -9.20
N GLN A 97 0.67 4.55 -10.40
CA GLN A 97 -0.28 5.66 -10.57
C GLN A 97 -1.17 5.50 -11.81
N LEU A 98 -2.12 4.57 -11.78
CA LEU A 98 -3.05 4.38 -12.91
C LEU A 98 -4.33 5.21 -12.72
N VAL A 99 -4.24 6.44 -13.24
CA VAL A 99 -5.34 7.38 -13.49
C VAL A 99 -6.37 6.72 -14.41
N SER A 100 -7.66 7.00 -14.18
CA SER A 100 -8.75 6.59 -15.09
C SER A 100 -8.38 6.84 -16.55
N VAL A 101 -8.40 5.81 -17.39
CA VAL A 101 -8.02 5.97 -18.81
C VAL A 101 -9.27 5.96 -19.67
N PRO A 102 -9.57 7.04 -20.42
CA PRO A 102 -10.58 7.00 -21.46
C PRO A 102 -10.19 5.93 -22.49
N LEU A 103 -11.13 5.08 -22.88
CA LEU A 103 -10.88 3.96 -23.82
C LEU A 103 -10.15 4.40 -25.10
N GLU A 104 -10.43 5.62 -25.56
CA GLU A 104 -9.89 6.26 -26.76
C GLU A 104 -8.39 6.60 -26.68
N GLN A 105 -7.82 6.64 -25.47
CA GLN A 105 -6.44 7.07 -25.21
C GLN A 105 -5.51 5.91 -24.79
N VAL A 106 -6.05 4.69 -24.68
CA VAL A 106 -5.28 3.50 -24.31
C VAL A 106 -4.57 2.94 -25.54
N ASN A 107 -3.25 2.86 -25.51
CA ASN A 107 -2.48 2.17 -26.54
C ASN A 107 -2.43 0.66 -26.22
N PHE A 108 -3.19 -0.15 -26.96
CA PHE A 108 -3.35 -1.58 -26.66
C PHE A 108 -2.18 -2.41 -27.18
N ASP A 109 -1.62 -3.29 -26.34
CA ASP A 109 -0.84 -4.42 -26.84
C ASP A 109 -1.79 -5.39 -27.55
N SER A 110 -1.71 -5.44 -28.87
CA SER A 110 -2.59 -6.27 -29.71
C SER A 110 -2.42 -7.78 -29.46
N ASN A 111 -1.35 -8.18 -28.75
CA ASN A 111 -1.08 -9.57 -28.43
C ASN A 111 -1.62 -10.01 -27.07
N ARG A 112 -2.24 -9.11 -26.29
CA ARG A 112 -2.76 -9.39 -24.95
C ARG A 112 -4.24 -9.02 -24.84
N ARG A 113 -4.95 -9.78 -24.00
CA ARG A 113 -6.35 -9.53 -23.64
C ARG A 113 -6.40 -8.84 -22.29
N HIS A 114 -7.27 -7.86 -22.24
CA HIS A 114 -7.50 -7.03 -21.08
C HIS A 114 -9.00 -6.94 -20.82
N LEU A 115 -9.37 -6.82 -19.56
CA LEU A 115 -10.71 -6.50 -19.12
C LEU A 115 -10.77 -5.02 -18.79
N TYR A 116 -11.50 -4.25 -19.58
CA TYR A 116 -11.79 -2.86 -19.26
C TYR A 116 -13.03 -2.78 -18.36
N LEU A 117 -12.86 -2.22 -17.16
CA LEU A 117 -13.90 -1.98 -16.16
C LEU A 117 -14.12 -0.48 -16.02
N GLN A 118 -15.32 -0.01 -16.31
CA GLN A 118 -15.69 1.40 -16.18
C GLN A 118 -16.84 1.58 -15.20
N PHE A 119 -16.65 2.47 -14.23
CA PHE A 119 -17.69 2.93 -13.32
C PHE A 119 -18.42 4.11 -13.96
N LEU A 120 -19.72 4.01 -14.14
CA LEU A 120 -20.53 5.00 -14.87
C LEU A 120 -21.12 6.03 -13.90
N ASN A 121 -22.12 5.61 -13.12
CA ASN A 121 -22.81 6.42 -12.11
C ASN A 121 -23.28 5.53 -10.95
N GLY A 122 -23.58 6.16 -9.83
CA GLY A 122 -24.26 5.54 -8.71
C GLY A 122 -25.71 5.98 -8.58
N LYS A 123 -26.50 5.25 -7.78
CA LYS A 123 -27.87 5.59 -7.39
C LYS A 123 -28.14 5.16 -5.95
N ALA A 124 -29.16 5.76 -5.34
CA ALA A 124 -29.69 5.39 -4.02
C ALA A 124 -28.70 5.50 -2.84
N PHE A 125 -27.69 6.37 -2.90
CA PHE A 125 -26.79 6.65 -1.76
C PHE A 125 -27.40 7.71 -0.83
N THR A 126 -28.57 7.45 -0.26
CA THR A 126 -29.34 8.46 0.51
C THR A 126 -28.75 8.76 1.88
N ASP A 127 -28.11 7.78 2.51
CA ASP A 127 -27.66 7.88 3.91
C ASP A 127 -26.44 8.80 4.09
N TYR A 128 -25.79 9.20 2.99
CA TYR A 128 -24.58 10.03 2.98
C TYR A 128 -24.81 11.44 2.45
N LEU A 129 -26.08 11.84 2.28
CA LEU A 129 -26.47 13.15 1.76
C LEU A 129 -26.31 14.29 2.77
N ASN A 130 -26.33 13.99 4.08
CA ASN A 130 -26.43 14.98 5.14
C ASN A 130 -25.35 14.78 6.21
N GLU A 131 -24.17 15.37 6.02
CA GLU A 131 -23.46 15.94 7.17
C GLU A 131 -23.78 17.43 7.19
N PRO A 132 -24.42 17.97 8.25
CA PRO A 132 -24.69 19.39 8.34
C PRO A 132 -23.36 20.12 8.18
N GLN A 133 -23.32 21.06 7.25
CA GLN A 133 -22.20 21.98 7.08
C GLN A 133 -21.90 22.55 8.47
N SER A 134 -20.80 22.11 9.08
CA SER A 134 -20.33 22.74 10.31
C SER A 134 -20.14 24.21 9.99
N GLU A 135 -20.84 25.08 10.72
CA GLU A 135 -20.82 26.52 10.51
C GLU A 135 -19.39 26.99 10.29
N GLY A 136 -19.11 27.44 9.07
CA GLY A 136 -17.77 27.81 8.64
C GLY A 136 -17.27 28.99 9.48
N TYR A 137 -16.26 28.76 10.32
CA TYR A 137 -15.48 29.84 10.92
C TYR A 137 -14.78 30.62 9.80
N PRO A 138 -14.81 31.98 9.82
CA PRO A 138 -14.34 32.79 8.71
C PRO A 138 -12.84 32.61 8.50
N GLY A 139 -12.44 32.15 7.31
CA GLY A 139 -11.04 32.03 6.91
C GLY A 139 -10.69 30.90 5.93
N TYR A 140 -11.60 29.96 5.65
CA TYR A 140 -11.39 28.90 4.66
C TYR A 140 -12.35 29.06 3.48
N SER A 141 -11.83 28.91 2.25
CA SER A 141 -12.66 28.75 1.06
C SER A 141 -13.52 27.49 1.20
N SER A 142 -14.84 27.61 1.04
CA SER A 142 -15.84 26.57 1.28
C SER A 142 -15.77 25.34 0.37
N SER A 143 -14.71 25.17 -0.43
CA SER A 143 -14.60 24.11 -1.44
C SER A 143 -13.89 22.84 -0.95
N SER A 144 -13.26 22.83 0.24
CA SER A 144 -12.45 21.70 0.72
C SER A 144 -13.06 20.88 1.87
N LEU A 145 -14.33 21.15 2.24
CA LEU A 145 -15.00 20.57 3.40
C LEU A 145 -16.15 19.62 3.02
N ALA A 146 -16.21 19.14 1.78
CA ALA A 146 -17.22 18.17 1.37
C ALA A 146 -16.72 16.73 1.59
N SER A 147 -17.58 15.86 2.11
CA SER A 147 -17.35 14.43 2.13
C SER A 147 -17.24 13.90 0.69
N SER A 148 -16.39 12.90 0.49
CA SER A 148 -16.13 12.34 -0.84
C SER A 148 -16.04 10.83 -0.80
N PHE A 149 -16.58 10.18 -1.81
CA PHE A 149 -16.39 8.75 -2.03
C PHE A 149 -15.13 8.48 -2.86
N SER A 150 -14.58 7.29 -2.70
CA SER A 150 -13.53 6.74 -3.55
C SER A 150 -13.68 5.23 -3.63
N ILE A 151 -13.50 4.68 -4.83
CA ILE A 151 -13.54 3.25 -5.09
C ILE A 151 -12.11 2.75 -5.26
N SER A 152 -11.76 1.69 -4.53
CA SER A 152 -10.51 0.95 -4.70
C SER A 152 -10.82 -0.41 -5.30
N ILE A 153 -9.99 -0.86 -6.24
CA ILE A 153 -10.20 -2.08 -7.01
C ILE A 153 -8.97 -2.95 -6.82
N LEU A 154 -9.18 -4.22 -6.50
CA LEU A 154 -8.16 -5.25 -6.54
C LEU A 154 -8.62 -6.34 -7.48
N PHE A 155 -7.79 -6.65 -8.48
CA PHE A 155 -7.98 -7.81 -9.32
C PHE A 155 -6.64 -8.53 -9.46
N ARG A 156 -6.57 -9.73 -8.89
CA ARG A 156 -5.33 -10.52 -8.81
C ARG A 156 -4.24 -9.70 -8.13
N ASN A 157 -3.24 -9.27 -8.87
CA ASN A 157 -2.10 -8.53 -8.38
C ASN A 157 -2.12 -7.03 -8.75
N GLN A 158 -3.23 -6.57 -9.32
CA GLN A 158 -3.38 -5.21 -9.84
C GLN A 158 -4.32 -4.43 -8.95
N ARG A 159 -3.91 -3.21 -8.59
CA ARG A 159 -4.69 -2.30 -7.77
C ARG A 159 -4.91 -0.97 -8.46
N PHE A 160 -6.12 -0.46 -8.31
CA PHE A 160 -6.52 0.82 -8.87
C PHE A 160 -7.36 1.59 -7.87
N ARG A 161 -7.40 2.91 -8.02
CA ARG A 161 -8.26 3.78 -7.22
C ARG A 161 -8.87 4.86 -8.10
N THR A 162 -10.15 5.14 -7.91
CA THR A 162 -10.78 6.29 -8.55
C THR A 162 -10.26 7.60 -7.94
N ARG A 163 -10.32 8.67 -8.73
CA ARG A 163 -10.34 10.02 -8.18
C ARG A 163 -11.55 10.16 -7.25
N PRO A 164 -11.44 10.93 -6.15
CA PRO A 164 -12.57 11.18 -5.28
C PRO A 164 -13.74 11.81 -6.04
N PHE A 165 -14.96 11.39 -5.70
CA PHE A 165 -16.20 11.91 -6.27
C PHE A 165 -17.18 12.27 -5.15
N ALA A 166 -18.16 13.14 -5.44
CA ALA A 166 -19.04 13.70 -4.42
C ALA A 166 -19.93 12.63 -3.76
N CYS A 167 -20.14 12.77 -2.44
CA CYS A 167 -21.21 12.05 -1.75
C CYS A 167 -22.56 12.67 -2.15
N ALA A 168 -23.27 12.00 -3.06
CA ALA A 168 -24.57 12.39 -3.57
C ALA A 168 -25.47 11.15 -3.67
N GLY A 169 -26.79 11.33 -3.74
CA GLY A 169 -27.73 10.21 -3.91
C GLY A 169 -27.55 9.51 -5.25
N GLU A 170 -27.17 10.28 -6.28
CA GLU A 170 -26.82 9.80 -7.61
C GLU A 170 -25.43 10.33 -8.03
N PRO A 171 -24.34 9.74 -7.51
CA PRO A 171 -23.00 10.25 -7.79
C PRO A 171 -22.58 9.96 -9.24
N TYR A 172 -21.97 10.96 -9.89
CA TYR A 172 -21.35 10.80 -11.20
C TYR A 172 -19.89 10.35 -11.03
N ILE A 173 -19.51 9.24 -11.68
CA ILE A 173 -18.17 8.63 -11.51
C ILE A 173 -17.37 8.70 -12.82
N ASN A 174 -17.90 8.12 -13.89
CA ASN A 174 -17.31 7.99 -15.23
C ASN A 174 -15.78 7.80 -15.28
N GLN A 175 -15.29 6.72 -14.65
CA GLN A 175 -13.86 6.39 -14.59
C GLN A 175 -13.64 4.93 -14.98
N GLY A 176 -12.65 4.69 -15.86
CA GLY A 176 -12.32 3.37 -16.40
C GLY A 176 -10.92 2.89 -16.08
N PHE A 177 -10.78 1.57 -15.92
CA PHE A 177 -9.55 0.88 -15.55
C PHE A 177 -9.35 -0.32 -16.48
N LEU A 178 -8.10 -0.55 -16.87
CA LEU A 178 -7.72 -1.69 -17.70
C LEU A 178 -7.07 -2.75 -16.82
N LEU A 179 -7.70 -3.92 -16.73
CA LEU A 179 -7.25 -5.04 -15.93
C LEU A 179 -6.58 -6.08 -16.85
N GLU A 180 -5.31 -6.40 -16.59
CA GLU A 180 -4.59 -7.45 -17.31
C GLU A 180 -5.10 -8.85 -16.92
N LEU A 181 -5.32 -9.72 -17.90
CA LEU A 181 -5.84 -11.08 -17.69
C LEU A 181 -4.74 -12.15 -17.72
N HIS A 182 -3.53 -11.80 -18.15
CA HIS A 182 -2.39 -12.74 -18.25
C HIS A 182 -1.74 -13.01 -16.89
N LYS A 183 -1.06 -14.16 -16.73
CA LYS A 183 -0.20 -14.43 -15.55
C LYS A 183 1.17 -13.80 -15.77
N ASP A 184 1.66 -13.04 -14.80
CA ASP A 184 3.04 -12.57 -14.81
C ASP A 184 4.01 -13.76 -14.71
N LYS A 185 4.85 -13.89 -15.75
CA LYS A 185 6.15 -14.59 -15.78
C LYS A 185 6.20 -16.05 -15.34
N GLN A 186 6.07 -16.96 -16.31
CA GLN A 186 7.05 -18.03 -16.46
C GLN A 186 7.89 -17.75 -17.72
N GLN A 187 9.21 -17.70 -17.55
CA GLN A 187 10.19 -17.53 -18.62
C GLN A 187 10.03 -18.67 -19.63
N GLY A 188 9.65 -18.37 -20.88
CA GLY A 188 9.69 -19.34 -21.98
C GLY A 188 8.72 -19.05 -23.11
N GLU A 189 7.49 -18.63 -22.81
CA GLU A 189 6.45 -18.39 -23.83
C GLU A 189 6.14 -16.91 -23.96
N PHE A 190 6.84 -16.24 -24.87
CA PHE A 190 6.37 -14.96 -25.38
C PHE A 190 5.05 -15.17 -26.16
N GLY A 191 3.93 -14.66 -25.64
CA GLY A 191 2.95 -13.99 -26.49
C GLY A 191 1.69 -14.75 -26.97
N ALA A 192 1.25 -15.83 -26.32
CA ALA A 192 -0.07 -16.39 -26.64
C ALA A 192 -1.19 -15.54 -26.00
N MET A 193 -2.11 -15.04 -26.83
CA MET A 193 -3.32 -14.36 -26.38
C MET A 193 -4.16 -15.33 -25.52
N ALA A 194 -4.71 -14.87 -24.39
CA ALA A 194 -5.54 -15.72 -23.54
C ALA A 194 -6.75 -16.20 -24.35
N ASP A 195 -6.90 -17.52 -24.48
CA ASP A 195 -8.02 -18.15 -25.17
C ASP A 195 -9.23 -18.30 -24.23
N THR A 196 -10.35 -18.76 -24.77
CA THR A 196 -11.59 -18.93 -24.01
C THR A 196 -11.41 -19.82 -22.77
N GLN A 197 -10.67 -20.93 -22.90
CA GLN A 197 -10.43 -21.85 -21.79
C GLN A 197 -9.58 -21.20 -20.69
N THR A 198 -8.53 -20.47 -21.08
CA THR A 198 -7.70 -19.70 -20.14
C THR A 198 -8.55 -18.67 -19.40
N LEU A 199 -9.40 -17.92 -20.10
CA LEU A 199 -10.29 -16.92 -19.49
C LEU A 199 -11.28 -17.53 -18.51
N LEU A 200 -11.87 -18.68 -18.84
CA LEU A 200 -12.79 -19.41 -17.96
C LEU A 200 -12.07 -19.92 -16.70
N SER A 201 -10.80 -20.30 -16.81
CA SER A 201 -10.00 -20.79 -15.67
C SER A 201 -9.59 -19.71 -14.67
N ILE A 202 -9.74 -18.43 -14.99
CA ILE A 202 -9.45 -17.32 -14.08
C ILE A 202 -10.63 -17.15 -13.13
N CYS A 203 -10.57 -17.82 -11.99
CA CYS A 203 -11.62 -17.78 -10.96
C CYS A 203 -11.56 -16.53 -10.06
N ASP A 204 -10.53 -15.70 -10.21
CA ASP A 204 -10.36 -14.48 -9.42
C ASP A 204 -11.49 -13.49 -9.69
N ARG A 205 -12.12 -12.99 -8.62
CA ARG A 205 -13.13 -11.94 -8.68
C ARG A 205 -12.48 -10.56 -8.60
N VAL A 206 -13.17 -9.55 -9.12
CA VAL A 206 -12.76 -8.15 -8.95
C VAL A 206 -13.28 -7.67 -7.60
N HIS A 207 -12.39 -7.43 -6.64
CA HIS A 207 -12.76 -6.89 -5.33
C HIS A 207 -12.86 -5.37 -5.40
N ILE A 208 -14.08 -4.86 -5.18
CA ILE A 208 -14.45 -3.45 -5.25
C ILE A 208 -14.73 -2.97 -3.83
N VAL A 209 -13.98 -1.97 -3.38
CA VAL A 209 -14.10 -1.39 -2.04
C VAL A 209 -14.52 0.06 -2.16
N LEU A 210 -15.68 0.41 -1.59
CA LEU A 210 -16.15 1.78 -1.49
C LEU A 210 -15.76 2.37 -0.15
N THR A 211 -15.07 3.51 -0.19
CA THR A 211 -14.66 4.28 1.00
C THR A 211 -15.26 5.68 0.96
N ARG A 212 -15.62 6.21 2.12
CA ARG A 212 -16.06 7.59 2.31
C ARG A 212 -15.03 8.33 3.14
N LYS A 213 -14.53 9.43 2.62
CA LYS A 213 -13.74 10.39 3.39
C LYS A 213 -14.69 11.46 3.93
N ASP A 214 -14.70 11.63 5.26
CA ASP A 214 -15.51 12.66 5.91
C ASP A 214 -14.84 14.05 5.84
N THR A 215 -15.53 15.04 6.40
CA THR A 215 -15.07 16.44 6.44
C THR A 215 -13.83 16.66 7.32
N LEU A 216 -13.57 15.75 8.27
CA LEU A 216 -12.38 15.76 9.13
C LEU A 216 -11.18 15.08 8.45
N GLY A 217 -11.44 14.37 7.36
CA GLY A 217 -10.47 13.66 6.55
C GLY A 217 -10.25 12.21 6.95
N GLU A 218 -11.06 11.67 7.88
CA GLU A 218 -11.05 10.26 8.24
C GLU A 218 -11.73 9.44 7.14
N ILE A 219 -11.23 8.23 6.93
CA ILE A 219 -11.71 7.34 5.87
C ILE A 219 -12.50 6.20 6.52
N HIS A 220 -13.75 6.07 6.10
CA HIS A 220 -14.68 5.05 6.54
C HIS A 220 -14.89 4.03 5.42
N LEU A 221 -14.89 2.75 5.77
CA LEU A 221 -15.27 1.68 4.84
C LEU A 221 -16.80 1.65 4.76
N VAL A 222 -17.32 1.72 3.53
CA VAL A 222 -18.77 1.78 3.26
C VAL A 222 -19.28 0.44 2.75
N SER A 223 -18.56 -0.15 1.81
CA SER A 223 -18.94 -1.42 1.19
C SER A 223 -17.73 -2.18 0.67
N SER A 224 -17.84 -3.51 0.64
CA SER A 224 -16.88 -4.45 0.08
C SER A 224 -17.64 -5.44 -0.81
N HIS A 225 -17.34 -5.47 -2.11
CA HIS A 225 -18.10 -6.27 -3.09
C HIS A 225 -17.16 -7.05 -4.01
N PHE A 226 -17.51 -8.30 -4.30
CA PHE A 226 -16.74 -9.17 -5.20
C PHE A 226 -17.51 -9.40 -6.51
N LEU A 227 -17.04 -8.77 -7.58
CA LEU A 227 -17.65 -8.84 -8.91
C LEU A 227 -17.13 -10.05 -9.70
N GLU A 228 -18.05 -10.92 -10.14
CA GLU A 228 -17.80 -11.98 -11.11
C GLU A 228 -17.78 -11.41 -12.53
N TRP A 229 -16.57 -11.18 -13.06
CA TRP A 229 -16.38 -10.48 -14.31
C TRP A 229 -16.61 -11.36 -15.55
N ARG A 230 -16.51 -12.70 -15.43
CA ARG A 230 -16.56 -13.64 -16.57
C ARG A 230 -17.90 -13.64 -17.31
N GLN A 231 -18.92 -13.02 -16.74
CA GLN A 231 -20.21 -12.77 -17.40
C GLN A 231 -20.06 -11.92 -18.69
N VAL A 232 -18.97 -11.16 -18.83
CA VAL A 232 -18.63 -10.45 -20.08
C VAL A 232 -18.30 -11.39 -21.25
N LEU A 233 -17.91 -12.65 -20.96
CA LEU A 233 -17.52 -13.62 -21.98
C LEU A 233 -18.71 -14.11 -22.83
N CYS A 234 -19.92 -14.07 -22.27
CA CYS A 234 -21.16 -14.44 -22.97
C CYS A 234 -21.82 -13.25 -23.68
N ALA A 235 -21.43 -12.02 -23.33
CA ALA A 235 -22.09 -10.83 -23.85
C ALA A 235 -21.78 -10.59 -25.34
N PRO A 236 -22.72 -10.02 -26.12
CA PRO A 236 -22.47 -9.62 -27.50
C PRO A 236 -21.27 -8.67 -27.59
N VAL A 237 -20.33 -8.96 -28.50
CA VAL A 237 -19.08 -8.18 -28.67
C VAL A 237 -18.23 -8.12 -27.38
N ASN A 238 -18.46 -9.05 -26.43
CA ASN A 238 -17.87 -9.07 -25.09
C ASN A 238 -17.93 -7.72 -24.37
N LYS A 239 -19.09 -7.07 -24.44
CA LYS A 239 -19.37 -5.82 -23.71
C LYS A 239 -20.70 -5.94 -22.98
N THR A 240 -20.71 -5.63 -21.69
CA THR A 240 -21.92 -5.69 -20.87
C THR A 240 -21.98 -4.55 -19.86
N ASN A 241 -23.20 -4.09 -19.58
CA ASN A 241 -23.48 -3.15 -18.50
C ASN A 241 -24.14 -3.90 -17.34
N ARG A 242 -23.71 -3.62 -16.13
CA ARG A 242 -24.21 -4.25 -14.90
C ARG A 242 -24.53 -3.19 -13.86
N THR A 243 -25.58 -3.41 -13.09
CA THR A 243 -25.87 -2.66 -11.86
C THR A 243 -25.44 -3.51 -10.68
N LEU A 244 -24.50 -3.01 -9.88
CA LEU A 244 -23.99 -3.66 -8.69
C LEU A 244 -24.73 -3.12 -7.48
N GLU A 245 -25.33 -4.01 -6.69
CA GLU A 245 -25.86 -3.67 -5.37
C GLU A 245 -24.75 -3.76 -4.33
N LEU A 246 -24.48 -2.62 -3.69
CA LEU A 246 -23.46 -2.51 -2.64
C LEU A 246 -24.14 -2.58 -1.29
N ASN A 247 -23.75 -3.56 -0.48
CA ASN A 247 -24.24 -3.70 0.89
C ASN A 247 -23.28 -3.04 1.88
N GLY A 248 -23.78 -2.78 3.09
CA GLY A 248 -22.99 -2.27 4.20
C GLY A 248 -21.95 -3.28 4.68
N ILE A 249 -21.31 -2.99 5.79
CA ILE A 249 -20.30 -3.87 6.41
C ILE A 249 -20.71 -4.27 7.82
N GLY A 250 -20.10 -5.35 8.33
CA GLY A 250 -20.32 -5.81 9.70
C GLY A 250 -21.80 -6.11 9.97
N ALA A 251 -22.40 -5.45 10.96
CA ALA A 251 -23.82 -5.66 11.31
C ALA A 251 -24.80 -5.23 10.19
N GLU A 252 -24.36 -4.36 9.28
CA GLU A 252 -25.17 -3.81 8.18
C GLU A 252 -24.91 -4.51 6.84
N ASN A 253 -24.19 -5.65 6.84
CA ASN A 253 -23.80 -6.39 5.63
C ASN A 253 -24.95 -6.94 4.76
N LYS A 254 -26.18 -6.91 5.26
CA LYS A 254 -27.41 -7.28 4.54
C LYS A 254 -28.24 -6.07 4.11
N LEU A 255 -27.83 -4.87 4.49
CA LEU A 255 -28.54 -3.65 4.15
C LEU A 255 -27.89 -3.04 2.90
N PRO A 256 -28.66 -2.79 1.82
CA PRO A 256 -28.15 -2.11 0.65
C PRO A 256 -27.86 -0.64 0.99
N VAL A 257 -26.69 -0.20 0.57
CA VAL A 257 -26.15 1.15 0.81
C VAL A 257 -26.25 2.03 -0.44
N GLY A 258 -26.25 1.40 -1.61
CA GLY A 258 -26.42 2.06 -2.89
C GLY A 258 -26.16 1.14 -4.07
N LEU A 259 -26.44 1.63 -5.27
CA LEU A 259 -26.23 0.91 -6.52
C LEU A 259 -25.14 1.59 -7.34
N ILE A 260 -24.28 0.82 -8.00
CA ILE A 260 -23.29 1.36 -8.94
C ILE A 260 -23.43 0.69 -10.30
N ASN A 261 -23.58 1.48 -11.34
CA ASN A 261 -23.58 0.99 -12.71
C ASN A 261 -22.15 0.90 -13.25
N VAL A 262 -21.79 -0.27 -13.74
CA VAL A 262 -20.48 -0.56 -14.33
C VAL A 262 -20.63 -1.08 -15.77
N CYS A 263 -19.65 -0.80 -16.60
CA CYS A 263 -19.47 -1.39 -17.93
C CYS A 263 -18.22 -2.28 -17.90
N LEU A 264 -18.37 -3.51 -18.35
CA LEU A 264 -17.28 -4.46 -18.57
C LEU A 264 -17.10 -4.66 -20.06
N GLN A 265 -15.86 -4.62 -20.54
CA GLN A 265 -15.54 -4.87 -21.95
C GLN A 265 -14.24 -5.67 -22.07
N LEU A 266 -14.25 -6.75 -22.84
CA LEU A 266 -13.04 -7.50 -23.17
C LEU A 266 -12.34 -6.89 -24.39
N ILE A 267 -11.04 -6.66 -24.31
CA ILE A 267 -10.25 -6.02 -25.37
C ILE A 267 -8.95 -6.79 -25.62
N PRO A 268 -8.72 -7.32 -26.83
CA PRO A 268 -9.69 -7.44 -27.93
C PRO A 268 -10.85 -8.41 -27.59
N PRO A 269 -12.01 -8.31 -28.26
CA PRO A 269 -13.12 -9.24 -28.07
C PRO A 269 -12.78 -10.66 -28.54
N LEU A 270 -13.50 -11.66 -28.05
CA LEU A 270 -13.42 -13.03 -28.55
C LEU A 270 -13.96 -13.08 -29.99
N GLN A 271 -13.46 -14.06 -30.76
CA GLN A 271 -14.02 -14.34 -32.09
C GLN A 271 -15.46 -14.87 -31.97
N GLU A 272 -15.68 -15.72 -30.97
CA GLU A 272 -16.99 -16.28 -30.63
C GLU A 272 -17.24 -16.08 -29.12
N SER A 273 -18.45 -15.64 -28.76
CA SER A 273 -18.86 -15.53 -27.36
C SER A 273 -19.03 -16.91 -26.74
N VAL A 274 -18.74 -17.01 -25.45
CA VAL A 274 -18.99 -18.24 -24.68
C VAL A 274 -20.49 -18.44 -24.53
N ALA A 275 -20.97 -19.67 -24.67
CA ALA A 275 -22.37 -19.97 -24.42
C ALA A 275 -22.70 -19.86 -22.91
N ASP A 276 -23.87 -19.32 -22.59
CA ASP A 276 -24.28 -19.04 -21.21
C ASP A 276 -24.30 -20.29 -20.32
N ASP A 277 -24.68 -21.44 -20.87
CA ASP A 277 -24.71 -22.74 -20.21
C ASP A 277 -23.31 -23.24 -19.84
N ILE A 278 -22.31 -23.02 -20.70
CA ILE A 278 -20.91 -23.36 -20.43
C ILE A 278 -20.37 -22.53 -19.26
N LEU A 279 -20.61 -21.21 -19.28
CA LEU A 279 -20.18 -20.34 -18.18
C LEU A 279 -20.91 -20.70 -16.88
N ALA A 280 -22.23 -20.90 -16.91
CA ALA A 280 -23.01 -21.29 -15.75
C ALA A 280 -22.51 -22.60 -15.15
N ALA A 281 -22.31 -23.64 -15.98
CA ALA A 281 -21.76 -24.92 -15.54
C ALA A 281 -20.37 -24.79 -14.91
N GLN A 282 -19.50 -23.93 -15.46
CA GLN A 282 -18.18 -23.66 -14.88
C GLN A 282 -18.29 -22.97 -13.51
N LEU A 283 -19.12 -21.93 -13.39
CA LEU A 283 -19.33 -21.20 -12.14
C LEU A 283 -19.95 -22.10 -11.06
N ASP A 284 -20.94 -22.92 -11.41
CA ASP A 284 -21.58 -23.87 -10.49
C ASP A 284 -20.59 -24.94 -10.02
N LEU A 285 -19.74 -25.44 -10.92
CA LEU A 285 -18.68 -26.40 -10.58
C LEU A 285 -17.66 -25.80 -9.61
N GLU A 286 -17.21 -24.57 -9.85
CA GLU A 286 -16.29 -23.85 -8.97
C GLU A 286 -16.91 -23.57 -7.60
N HIS A 287 -18.15 -23.08 -7.57
CA HIS A 287 -18.89 -22.81 -6.34
C HIS A 287 -19.06 -24.09 -5.52
N THR A 288 -19.52 -25.18 -6.14
CA THR A 288 -19.70 -26.48 -5.47
C THR A 288 -18.40 -27.00 -4.89
N LYS A 289 -17.28 -26.89 -5.63
CA LYS A 289 -15.95 -27.28 -5.14
C LYS A 289 -15.48 -26.42 -3.95
N SER A 290 -15.69 -25.10 -4.01
CA SER A 290 -15.34 -24.18 -2.91
C SER A 290 -16.13 -24.50 -1.65
N THR A 291 -17.46 -24.60 -1.77
CA THR A 291 -18.36 -24.90 -0.64
C THR A 291 -18.06 -26.26 -0.02
N GLU A 292 -17.77 -27.29 -0.83
CA GLU A 292 -17.44 -28.61 -0.29
C GLU A 292 -16.12 -28.60 0.48
N ARG A 293 -15.09 -27.88 0.01
CA ARG A 293 -13.82 -27.71 0.73
C ARG A 293 -14.01 -27.01 2.08
N GLU A 294 -14.74 -25.91 2.09
CA GLU A 294 -15.09 -25.18 3.31
C GLU A 294 -15.87 -26.07 4.29
N ARG A 295 -16.82 -26.86 3.79
CA ARG A 295 -17.60 -27.82 4.59
C ARG A 295 -16.72 -28.89 5.21
N LEU A 296 -15.83 -29.50 4.44
CA LEU A 296 -14.89 -30.53 4.93
C LEU A 296 -13.94 -29.96 5.97
N PHE A 297 -13.40 -28.76 5.74
CA PHE A 297 -12.55 -28.09 6.73
C PHE A 297 -13.33 -27.78 8.02
N LEU A 298 -14.58 -27.33 7.93
CA LEU A 298 -15.40 -27.07 9.11
C LEU A 298 -15.65 -28.34 9.93
N ILE A 299 -15.91 -29.48 9.28
CA ILE A 299 -16.06 -30.78 9.95
C ILE A 299 -14.75 -31.16 10.66
N TYR A 300 -13.62 -31.05 9.95
CA TYR A 300 -12.29 -31.28 10.50
C TYR A 300 -12.01 -30.39 11.72
N ALA A 301 -12.25 -29.09 11.61
CA ALA A 301 -12.01 -28.11 12.66
C ALA A 301 -12.85 -28.39 13.92
N LYS A 302 -14.12 -28.82 13.75
CA LYS A 302 -14.99 -29.23 14.87
C LYS A 302 -14.43 -30.44 15.61
N GLN A 303 -13.98 -31.45 14.87
CA GLN A 303 -13.36 -32.64 15.46
C GLN A 303 -12.05 -32.29 16.18
N TRP A 304 -11.19 -31.50 15.55
CA TRP A 304 -9.94 -31.03 16.13
C TRP A 304 -10.17 -30.21 17.41
N TRP A 305 -11.21 -29.37 17.43
CA TRP A 305 -11.60 -28.57 18.61
C TRP A 305 -12.07 -29.47 19.76
N LYS A 306 -12.89 -30.49 19.46
CA LYS A 306 -13.33 -31.46 20.47
C LYS A 306 -12.13 -32.16 21.12
N GLU A 307 -11.19 -32.64 20.32
CA GLU A 307 -9.95 -33.24 20.83
C GLU A 307 -9.13 -32.27 21.66
N PHE A 308 -9.06 -30.99 21.27
CA PHE A 308 -8.35 -29.97 22.05
C PHE A 308 -8.98 -29.80 23.45
N LEU A 309 -10.31 -29.80 23.54
CA LEU A 309 -11.04 -29.68 24.80
C LEU A 309 -10.92 -30.93 25.70
N GLU A 310 -10.69 -32.10 25.12
CA GLU A 310 -10.52 -33.36 25.86
C GLU A 310 -9.15 -33.46 26.56
N ILE A 311 -8.17 -32.62 26.21
CA ILE A 311 -6.83 -32.67 26.81
C ILE A 311 -6.85 -32.18 28.27
N ARG A 312 -7.49 -31.05 28.57
CA ARG A 312 -7.64 -30.49 29.93
C ARG A 312 -8.88 -29.60 30.04
N GLU A 313 -9.46 -29.50 31.23
CA GLU A 313 -10.68 -28.71 31.47
C GLU A 313 -10.46 -27.20 31.25
N GLU A 314 -9.28 -26.67 31.59
CA GLU A 314 -8.92 -25.26 31.42
C GLU A 314 -8.86 -24.84 29.94
N HIS A 315 -8.85 -25.79 29.00
CA HIS A 315 -8.85 -25.48 27.57
C HIS A 315 -10.15 -24.82 27.11
N ARG A 316 -11.25 -24.96 27.87
CA ARG A 316 -12.54 -24.29 27.59
C ARG A 316 -12.46 -22.77 27.67
N THR A 317 -11.52 -22.23 28.45
CA THR A 317 -11.35 -20.78 28.64
C THR A 317 -10.12 -20.22 27.91
N ARG A 318 -9.32 -21.08 27.25
CA ARG A 318 -8.17 -20.65 26.44
C ARG A 318 -8.64 -19.96 25.15
N LEU A 319 -7.99 -18.86 24.82
CA LEU A 319 -8.30 -18.06 23.64
C LEU A 319 -7.74 -18.71 22.36
N VAL A 320 -8.52 -19.60 21.75
CA VAL A 320 -8.17 -20.26 20.49
C VAL A 320 -9.13 -19.80 19.40
N LYS A 321 -8.62 -19.06 18.41
CA LYS A 321 -9.42 -18.46 17.33
C LYS A 321 -9.19 -19.24 16.03
N ILE A 322 -10.13 -20.11 15.66
CA ILE A 322 -10.04 -20.89 14.41
C ILE A 322 -10.65 -20.13 13.22
N PHE A 323 -11.76 -19.43 13.44
CA PHE A 323 -12.50 -18.69 12.41
C PHE A 323 -12.63 -17.22 12.78
N GLY A 324 -12.45 -16.32 11.79
CA GLY A 324 -12.72 -14.89 11.86
C GLY A 324 -13.80 -14.51 10.85
N GLN A 325 -14.65 -13.55 11.21
CA GLN A 325 -15.70 -13.04 10.33
C GLN A 325 -15.18 -11.82 9.57
N ASP A 326 -15.31 -11.83 8.25
CA ASP A 326 -14.91 -10.71 7.40
C ASP A 326 -15.90 -9.53 7.44
N GLU A 327 -15.57 -8.45 6.73
CA GLU A 327 -16.42 -7.25 6.67
C GLU A 327 -17.79 -7.49 6.01
N ASN A 328 -17.95 -8.59 5.26
CA ASN A 328 -19.19 -9.00 4.60
C ASN A 328 -20.00 -10.01 5.42
N GLY A 329 -19.54 -10.38 6.62
CA GLY A 329 -20.19 -11.35 7.49
C GLY A 329 -19.88 -12.81 7.20
N VAL A 330 -18.94 -13.11 6.31
CA VAL A 330 -18.55 -14.47 5.97
C VAL A 330 -17.46 -14.95 6.93
N ASN A 331 -17.61 -16.17 7.45
CA ASN A 331 -16.63 -16.76 8.35
C ASN A 331 -15.54 -17.47 7.54
N HIS A 332 -14.29 -17.06 7.74
CA HIS A 332 -13.13 -17.69 7.13
C HIS A 332 -12.20 -18.25 8.21
N PRO A 333 -11.51 -19.35 7.96
CA PRO A 333 -10.40 -19.81 8.81
C PRO A 333 -9.35 -18.71 8.94
N VAL A 334 -8.87 -18.44 10.16
CA VAL A 334 -7.95 -17.31 10.42
C VAL A 334 -6.65 -17.38 9.61
N VAL A 335 -6.21 -18.60 9.30
CA VAL A 335 -5.05 -18.89 8.46
C VAL A 335 -5.19 -18.32 7.04
N SER A 336 -6.40 -18.08 6.55
CA SER A 336 -6.66 -17.58 5.19
C SER A 336 -6.41 -16.09 5.05
N PHE A 337 -6.37 -15.35 6.16
CA PHE A 337 -6.09 -13.90 6.16
C PHE A 337 -4.59 -13.58 6.08
N VAL A 338 -3.72 -14.55 6.36
CA VAL A 338 -2.27 -14.38 6.34
C VAL A 338 -1.73 -15.00 5.07
N GLN A 339 -0.91 -14.24 4.34
CA GLN A 339 -0.17 -14.70 3.17
C GLN A 339 1.14 -13.92 3.08
N PRO A 340 2.25 -14.51 2.62
CA PRO A 340 3.50 -13.76 2.46
C PRO A 340 3.34 -12.55 1.54
N LEU A 341 3.56 -11.35 2.07
CA LEU A 341 3.45 -10.08 1.37
C LEU A 341 4.84 -9.48 1.14
N ARG A 342 5.31 -9.52 -0.10
CA ARG A 342 6.54 -8.85 -0.49
C ARG A 342 6.29 -7.35 -0.68
N SER A 343 7.02 -6.52 0.06
CA SER A 343 6.96 -5.05 -0.01
C SER A 343 7.64 -4.45 -1.24
N GLY A 344 8.26 -5.27 -2.10
CA GLY A 344 9.01 -4.78 -3.27
C GLY A 344 10.19 -3.90 -2.84
N ARG A 345 10.23 -2.66 -3.34
CA ARG A 345 11.23 -1.64 -2.96
C ARG A 345 10.63 -0.54 -2.07
N LEU A 346 9.46 -0.80 -1.49
CA LEU A 346 8.72 0.21 -0.71
C LEU A 346 9.01 0.15 0.79
N LEU A 347 9.50 -0.99 1.29
CA LEU A 347 9.98 -1.18 2.66
C LEU A 347 11.26 -2.01 2.59
N ASP A 348 12.34 -1.50 3.16
CA ASP A 348 13.67 -2.07 3.07
C ASP A 348 13.95 -3.12 4.16
N THR A 349 13.28 -3.00 5.32
CA THR A 349 13.55 -3.88 6.47
C THR A 349 12.30 -4.37 7.20
N PRO A 350 12.37 -5.51 7.91
CA PRO A 350 11.29 -5.98 8.79
C PRO A 350 10.89 -4.97 9.87
N ARG A 351 11.83 -4.19 10.40
CA ARG A 351 11.53 -3.16 11.40
C ARG A 351 10.80 -1.96 10.78
N GLU A 352 11.17 -1.59 9.56
CA GLU A 352 10.44 -0.58 8.80
C GLU A 352 9.01 -1.04 8.49
N ALA A 353 8.80 -2.33 8.19
CA ALA A 353 7.46 -2.90 8.04
C ALA A 353 6.63 -2.83 9.33
N ALA A 354 7.25 -3.08 10.49
CA ALA A 354 6.60 -2.89 11.78
C ALA A 354 6.25 -1.40 12.03
N ARG A 355 7.16 -0.49 11.67
CA ARG A 355 6.90 0.96 11.75
C ARG A 355 5.75 1.37 10.83
N PHE A 356 5.77 0.98 9.55
CA PHE A 356 4.70 1.22 8.58
C PHE A 356 3.34 0.74 9.11
N THR A 357 3.27 -0.50 9.59
CA THR A 357 2.03 -1.07 10.11
C THR A 357 1.49 -0.23 11.29
N SER A 358 2.37 0.24 12.18
CA SER A 358 1.99 1.09 13.32
C SER A 358 1.48 2.49 12.96
N LEU A 359 1.67 2.91 11.71
CA LEU A 359 1.22 4.22 11.20
C LEU A 359 -0.17 4.17 10.56
N ILE A 360 -0.71 2.96 10.35
CA ILE A 360 -2.11 2.77 9.94
C ILE A 360 -3.01 3.10 11.14
N GLY A 361 -4.16 3.73 10.88
CA GLY A 361 -5.05 4.16 11.95
C GLY A 361 -5.57 2.99 12.80
N TYR A 362 -5.60 3.14 14.12
CA TYR A 362 -6.20 2.17 15.01
C TYR A 362 -7.63 2.56 15.36
N ASP A 363 -8.59 1.68 15.09
CA ASP A 363 -10.00 1.86 15.47
C ASP A 363 -10.56 0.60 16.11
N ARG A 364 -11.22 0.79 17.25
CA ARG A 364 -11.93 -0.28 17.97
C ARG A 364 -13.40 -0.19 17.57
N HIS A 365 -13.87 -1.09 16.73
CA HIS A 365 -15.30 -1.16 16.43
C HIS A 365 -16.06 -1.53 17.70
N SER A 366 -16.89 -0.60 18.17
CA SER A 366 -17.93 -0.82 19.16
C SER A 366 -19.27 -0.55 18.50
N VAL A 367 -20.16 -1.53 18.50
CA VAL A 367 -21.54 -1.34 18.01
C VAL A 367 -22.34 -0.59 19.08
N VAL A 368 -23.12 0.41 18.67
CA VAL A 368 -23.99 1.16 19.59
C VAL A 368 -24.94 0.19 20.30
N GLY A 369 -24.94 0.21 21.64
CA GLY A 369 -25.78 -0.67 22.46
C GLY A 369 -25.13 -2.01 22.84
N ASN A 370 -23.92 -2.32 22.35
CA ASN A 370 -23.11 -3.43 22.83
C ASN A 370 -21.79 -2.90 23.41
N THR A 371 -21.53 -3.19 24.68
CA THR A 371 -20.27 -2.83 25.34
C THR A 371 -19.12 -3.75 24.96
N ASP A 372 -19.42 -4.91 24.34
CA ASP A 372 -18.41 -5.90 23.95
C ASP A 372 -17.86 -5.62 22.55
N ARG A 373 -16.54 -5.79 22.44
CA ARG A 373 -15.75 -5.65 21.22
C ARG A 373 -16.27 -6.61 20.14
N THR A 374 -16.72 -6.08 19.01
CA THR A 374 -16.96 -6.88 17.80
C THR A 374 -15.70 -6.87 16.94
N GLU A 375 -14.98 -7.98 16.94
CA GLU A 375 -13.82 -8.20 16.04
C GLU A 375 -14.28 -8.27 14.59
N MET A 376 -13.58 -7.60 13.68
CA MET A 376 -13.88 -7.65 12.25
C MET A 376 -12.59 -7.95 11.47
N TRP A 377 -12.50 -9.16 10.93
CA TRP A 377 -11.33 -9.64 10.19
C TRP A 377 -11.40 -9.15 8.75
N THR A 378 -11.12 -7.86 8.57
CA THR A 378 -11.24 -7.18 7.28
C THR A 378 -10.23 -7.74 6.28
N HIS A 379 -10.65 -7.93 5.03
CA HIS A 379 -9.72 -8.23 3.93
C HIS A 379 -8.61 -7.17 3.85
N THR A 380 -7.36 -7.59 3.64
CA THR A 380 -6.22 -6.66 3.60
C THR A 380 -6.43 -5.52 2.60
N HIS A 381 -7.05 -5.79 1.44
CA HIS A 381 -7.38 -4.72 0.47
C HIS A 381 -8.31 -3.66 1.05
N ALA A 382 -9.38 -4.06 1.75
CA ALA A 382 -10.32 -3.13 2.37
C ALA A 382 -9.68 -2.41 3.56
N PHE A 383 -8.87 -3.11 4.36
CA PHE A 383 -8.08 -2.54 5.46
C PHE A 383 -7.12 -1.45 4.96
N LEU A 384 -6.33 -1.72 3.91
CA LEU A 384 -5.41 -0.74 3.32
C LEU A 384 -6.15 0.43 2.64
N ALA A 385 -7.28 0.17 1.96
CA ALA A 385 -8.10 1.21 1.34
C ALA A 385 -8.70 2.17 2.37
N ARG A 386 -9.12 1.64 3.53
CA ARG A 386 -9.60 2.41 4.69
C ARG A 386 -8.44 3.11 5.42
N ASN A 387 -7.24 2.52 5.41
CA ASN A 387 -6.08 2.97 6.19
C ASN A 387 -6.40 3.08 7.70
N CYS A 388 -7.25 2.17 8.19
CA CYS A 388 -7.64 2.09 9.58
C CYS A 388 -8.24 0.71 9.91
N GLY A 389 -8.03 0.18 11.12
CA GLY A 389 -8.59 -1.12 11.53
C GLY A 389 -8.24 -1.52 12.96
N ASP A 390 -8.60 -2.75 13.34
CA ASP A 390 -8.40 -3.30 14.68
C ASP A 390 -7.02 -3.96 14.86
N CYS A 391 -6.72 -4.53 16.04
CA CYS A 391 -5.40 -5.10 16.29
C CYS A 391 -5.16 -6.41 15.53
N GLU A 392 -6.21 -7.16 15.26
CA GLU A 392 -6.20 -8.36 14.43
C GLU A 392 -5.78 -8.00 12.98
N ASN A 393 -6.36 -6.97 12.37
CA ASN A 393 -5.99 -6.52 11.03
C ASN A 393 -4.52 -6.08 10.96
N HIS A 394 -4.05 -5.33 11.96
CA HIS A 394 -2.65 -4.90 12.03
C HIS A 394 -1.69 -6.08 12.22
N ALA A 395 -2.03 -7.06 13.07
CA ALA A 395 -1.20 -8.24 13.29
C ALA A 395 -1.12 -9.12 12.02
N VAL A 396 -2.23 -9.28 11.31
CA VAL A 396 -2.29 -10.01 10.03
C VAL A 396 -1.39 -9.35 8.98
N LEU A 397 -1.48 -8.03 8.80
CA LEU A 397 -0.63 -7.30 7.85
C LEU A 397 0.85 -7.42 8.21
N LEU A 398 1.20 -7.21 9.48
CA LEU A 398 2.59 -7.30 9.92
C LEU A 398 3.13 -8.72 9.74
N CYS A 399 2.40 -9.75 10.15
CA CYS A 399 2.80 -11.14 9.97
C CYS A 399 3.05 -11.44 8.49
N SER A 400 2.13 -11.02 7.61
CA SER A 400 2.24 -11.16 6.16
C SER A 400 3.50 -10.49 5.61
N LEU A 401 3.83 -9.27 6.05
CA LEU A 401 5.05 -8.58 5.66
C LEU A 401 6.31 -9.30 6.14
N LEU A 402 6.37 -9.73 7.40
CA LEU A 402 7.52 -10.45 7.95
C LEU A 402 7.75 -11.80 7.24
N LEU A 403 6.68 -12.52 6.90
CA LEU A 403 6.74 -13.71 6.04
C LEU A 403 7.28 -13.35 4.65
N GLY A 404 6.90 -12.19 4.10
CA GLY A 404 7.41 -11.67 2.84
C GLY A 404 8.92 -11.38 2.85
N PHE A 405 9.47 -10.99 4.00
CA PHE A 405 10.91 -10.87 4.24
C PHE A 405 11.61 -12.22 4.55
N GLY A 406 10.86 -13.32 4.57
CA GLY A 406 11.39 -14.67 4.82
C GLY A 406 11.60 -15.01 6.29
N LEU A 407 11.01 -14.26 7.22
CA LEU A 407 11.02 -14.60 8.64
C LEU A 407 9.95 -15.65 8.95
N ASP A 408 10.24 -16.56 9.88
CA ASP A 408 9.26 -17.52 10.39
C ASP A 408 8.31 -16.83 11.39
N ALA A 409 7.30 -16.16 10.83
CA ALA A 409 6.40 -15.29 11.56
C ALA A 409 5.01 -15.90 11.75
N TYR A 410 4.39 -15.61 12.89
CA TYR A 410 3.06 -16.09 13.27
C TYR A 410 2.27 -14.99 13.96
N VAL A 411 0.95 -14.94 13.71
CA VAL A 411 0.01 -14.18 14.53
C VAL A 411 -0.24 -14.96 15.82
N CYS A 412 -0.16 -14.28 16.97
CA CYS A 412 -0.49 -14.82 18.29
C CYS A 412 -1.83 -14.25 18.78
N ILE A 413 -2.66 -15.10 19.38
CA ILE A 413 -3.91 -14.70 20.04
C ILE A 413 -3.81 -15.00 21.52
N GLY A 414 -4.12 -14.00 22.35
CA GLY A 414 -4.00 -14.12 23.78
C GLY A 414 -4.44 -12.86 24.51
N THR A 415 -3.79 -12.57 25.63
CA THR A 415 -4.07 -11.35 26.41
C THR A 415 -2.81 -10.52 26.63
N LYS A 416 -3.01 -9.21 26.76
CA LYS A 416 -2.03 -8.25 27.29
C LYS A 416 -2.46 -7.76 28.67
N GLY A 417 -1.64 -6.90 29.29
CA GLY A 417 -1.88 -6.31 30.61
C GLY A 417 -3.36 -5.94 30.88
N LYS A 418 -3.81 -6.19 32.11
CA LYS A 418 -5.23 -6.13 32.53
C LYS A 418 -6.15 -7.15 31.82
N ASN A 419 -5.60 -8.29 31.39
CA ASN A 419 -6.33 -9.39 30.72
C ASN A 419 -7.12 -8.95 29.46
N GLN A 420 -6.68 -7.89 28.79
CA GLN A 420 -7.29 -7.45 27.55
C GLN A 420 -6.92 -8.42 26.42
N ILE A 421 -7.92 -8.99 25.73
CA ILE A 421 -7.71 -9.80 24.52
C ILE A 421 -6.93 -8.97 23.49
N HIS A 422 -5.88 -9.55 22.94
CA HIS A 422 -5.00 -8.85 22.02
C HIS A 422 -4.32 -9.82 21.05
N SER A 423 -4.02 -9.31 19.87
CA SER A 423 -3.33 -10.01 18.80
C SER A 423 -1.99 -9.33 18.52
N TRP A 424 -0.92 -10.09 18.45
CA TRP A 424 0.43 -9.60 18.14
C TRP A 424 1.15 -10.58 17.22
N VAL A 425 2.39 -10.28 16.81
CA VAL A 425 3.15 -11.15 15.92
C VAL A 425 4.38 -11.68 16.64
N VAL A 426 4.70 -12.95 16.48
CA VAL A 426 5.95 -13.56 16.93
C VAL A 426 6.78 -13.98 15.71
N THR A 427 8.10 -13.84 15.81
CA THR A 427 9.04 -14.49 14.90
C THR A 427 9.89 -15.46 15.69
N ILE A 428 10.02 -16.70 15.20
CA ILE A 428 10.75 -17.78 15.86
C ILE A 428 12.00 -18.09 15.03
N GLY A 429 13.16 -17.73 15.56
CA GLY A 429 14.46 -18.13 15.01
C GLY A 429 14.91 -19.50 15.52
N ALA A 430 16.15 -19.88 15.20
CA ALA A 430 16.73 -21.12 15.70
C ALA A 430 16.87 -21.13 17.24
N GLU A 431 17.26 -20.00 17.82
CA GLU A 431 17.47 -19.84 19.26
C GLU A 431 16.71 -18.64 19.86
N ASP A 432 16.33 -17.67 19.02
CA ASP A 432 15.71 -16.43 19.48
C ASP A 432 14.21 -16.37 19.16
N VAL A 433 13.43 -15.83 20.10
CA VAL A 433 12.02 -15.50 19.90
C VAL A 433 11.84 -14.00 20.04
N PHE A 434 11.20 -13.37 19.07
CA PHE A 434 10.87 -11.95 19.14
C PHE A 434 9.38 -11.71 19.01
N PHE A 435 8.83 -10.89 19.88
CA PHE A 435 7.47 -10.38 19.76
C PHE A 435 7.48 -9.00 19.11
N TRP A 436 6.50 -8.77 18.26
CA TRP A 436 6.29 -7.56 17.51
C TRP A 436 4.89 -7.02 17.81
N GLU A 437 4.84 -5.80 18.35
CA GLU A 437 3.59 -5.11 18.63
C GLU A 437 3.17 -4.32 17.39
N SER A 438 2.10 -4.75 16.73
CA SER A 438 1.67 -4.21 15.44
C SER A 438 1.14 -2.77 15.54
N LEU A 439 0.60 -2.36 16.70
CA LEU A 439 0.04 -1.02 16.90
C LEU A 439 1.08 0.07 17.19
N ASN A 440 2.29 -0.29 17.60
CA ASN A 440 3.34 0.69 17.92
C ASN A 440 4.70 0.36 17.30
N GLY A 441 4.83 -0.75 16.56
CA GLY A 441 6.07 -1.14 15.89
C GLY A 441 7.19 -1.59 16.83
N ASN A 442 6.93 -1.74 18.13
CA ASN A 442 7.95 -2.17 19.07
C ASN A 442 8.26 -3.65 18.90
N ARG A 443 9.53 -3.99 19.12
CA ARG A 443 10.04 -5.36 19.11
C ARG A 443 10.60 -5.69 20.47
N TYR A 444 10.21 -6.84 21.01
CA TYR A 444 10.64 -7.35 22.30
C TYR A 444 11.34 -8.69 22.10
N GLN A 445 12.50 -8.89 22.73
CA GLN A 445 13.11 -10.22 22.82
C GLN A 445 12.39 -11.00 23.92
N HIS A 446 12.03 -12.25 23.62
CA HIS A 446 11.40 -13.14 24.57
C HIS A 446 12.34 -14.29 24.92
N THR A 447 12.43 -14.57 26.22
CA THR A 447 13.15 -15.73 26.77
C THR A 447 12.22 -16.41 27.76
N SER A 448 11.91 -17.68 27.50
CA SER A 448 11.04 -18.48 28.37
C SER A 448 11.72 -18.66 29.74
N ILE A 449 10.98 -18.37 30.80
CA ILE A 449 11.39 -18.59 32.18
C ILE A 449 11.05 -20.02 32.55
N ASP A 450 12.06 -20.78 32.95
CA ASP A 450 11.88 -22.10 33.56
C ASP A 450 11.63 -21.93 35.06
N PRO A 451 10.45 -22.33 35.58
CA PRO A 451 10.12 -22.20 37.00
C PRO A 451 11.07 -22.98 37.92
N ASP A 452 11.75 -24.00 37.40
CA ASP A 452 12.64 -24.87 38.19
C ASP A 452 14.07 -24.29 38.27
N ASN A 453 14.40 -23.29 37.45
CA ASN A 453 15.69 -22.60 37.49
C ASN A 453 15.74 -21.53 38.59
N PRO A 454 16.95 -21.20 39.11
CA PRO A 454 17.11 -20.10 40.05
C PRO A 454 16.59 -18.78 39.45
N PRO A 455 16.05 -17.87 40.29
CA PRO A 455 15.47 -16.62 39.81
C PRO A 455 16.50 -15.82 39.02
N LEU A 456 16.07 -15.35 37.84
CA LEU A 456 16.87 -14.50 36.97
C LEU A 456 17.36 -13.26 37.73
N ASP A 457 18.58 -12.82 37.44
CA ASP A 457 19.11 -11.58 37.97
C ASP A 457 18.27 -10.39 37.49
N LYS A 458 18.27 -9.30 38.28
CA LYS A 458 17.44 -8.11 37.99
C LYS A 458 17.69 -7.53 36.59
N LEU A 459 18.90 -7.70 36.06
CA LEU A 459 19.28 -7.20 34.74
C LEU A 459 18.63 -8.02 33.62
N SER A 460 18.62 -9.35 33.73
CA SER A 460 17.90 -10.24 32.80
C SER A 460 16.39 -10.08 32.91
N LEU A 461 15.86 -9.85 34.12
CA LEU A 461 14.43 -9.61 34.32
C LEU A 461 13.97 -8.30 33.64
N ASN A 462 14.82 -7.25 33.67
CA ASN A 462 14.54 -5.99 32.99
C ASN A 462 14.55 -6.11 31.45
N ASN A 463 15.26 -7.10 30.89
CA ASN A 463 15.28 -7.37 29.46
C ASN A 463 14.00 -8.07 28.95
N ILE A 464 13.23 -8.71 29.85
CA ILE A 464 11.95 -9.38 29.53
C ILE A 464 10.79 -8.41 29.84
N HIS A 465 10.66 -7.32 29.06
CA HIS A 465 9.61 -6.33 29.28
C HIS A 465 8.63 -6.22 28.10
N HIS A 466 7.86 -7.28 27.86
CA HIS A 466 6.72 -7.25 26.92
C HIS A 466 5.36 -7.17 27.66
N PRO A 467 4.32 -6.62 27.04
CA PRO A 467 3.01 -6.42 27.69
C PRO A 467 2.12 -7.68 27.71
N TYR A 468 2.51 -8.75 27.02
CA TYR A 468 1.71 -9.97 26.84
C TYR A 468 1.70 -10.82 28.11
N ARG A 469 0.55 -11.47 28.37
CA ARG A 469 0.27 -12.22 29.60
C ARG A 469 -0.08 -13.66 29.32
N THR A 470 -1.06 -13.91 28.46
CA THR A 470 -1.45 -15.27 28.07
C THR A 470 -1.43 -15.47 26.57
N ILE A 471 -1.23 -16.71 26.13
CA ILE A 471 -1.25 -17.13 24.73
C ILE A 471 -2.06 -18.43 24.57
N GLY A 472 -3.06 -18.40 23.69
CA GLY A 472 -3.95 -19.53 23.44
C GLY A 472 -3.66 -20.25 22.12
N CYS A 473 -3.46 -19.51 21.03
CA CYS A 473 -3.08 -20.08 19.74
C CYS A 473 -2.14 -19.16 18.96
N ILE A 474 -1.45 -19.77 18.00
CA ILE A 474 -0.64 -19.07 17.00
C ILE A 474 -0.88 -19.65 15.62
N PHE A 475 -0.73 -18.84 14.57
CA PHE A 475 -0.94 -19.30 13.20
C PHE A 475 -0.26 -18.41 12.16
N ASN A 476 -0.04 -18.96 10.97
CA ASN A 476 0.38 -18.25 9.78
C ASN A 476 -0.38 -18.77 8.54
N ASP A 477 0.13 -18.55 7.33
CA ASP A 477 -0.49 -18.98 6.08
C ASP A 477 -0.51 -20.51 5.89
N ARG A 478 0.30 -21.27 6.62
CA ARG A 478 0.51 -22.71 6.43
C ARG A 478 0.19 -23.57 7.64
N SER A 479 0.24 -22.99 8.83
CA SER A 479 0.20 -23.72 10.08
C SER A 479 -0.69 -23.04 11.10
N PHE A 480 -1.33 -23.87 11.92
CA PHE A 480 -2.13 -23.44 13.07
C PHE A 480 -1.79 -24.31 14.28
N TYR A 481 -1.52 -23.69 15.42
CA TYR A 481 -1.18 -24.36 16.66
C TYR A 481 -1.97 -23.79 17.84
N ALA A 482 -2.53 -24.66 18.68
CA ALA A 482 -3.03 -24.25 20.00
C ALA A 482 -2.07 -24.68 21.11
N ASN A 483 -1.92 -23.80 22.08
CA ASN A 483 -1.09 -24.03 23.25
C ASN A 483 -1.75 -25.07 24.17
N ILE A 484 -1.09 -26.20 24.37
CA ILE A 484 -1.52 -27.29 25.26
C ILE A 484 -0.57 -27.48 26.46
N GLN A 485 0.35 -26.53 26.68
CA GLN A 485 1.21 -26.51 27.87
C GLN A 485 0.36 -26.36 29.16
N PRO A 486 0.88 -26.75 30.34
CA PRO A 486 0.15 -26.67 31.60
C PRO A 486 -0.43 -25.28 31.88
N THR A 487 0.35 -24.24 31.62
CA THR A 487 -0.07 -22.83 31.74
C THR A 487 -0.23 -22.20 30.35
N CYS A 488 -1.01 -21.13 30.28
CA CYS A 488 -1.08 -20.27 29.10
C CYS A 488 -0.22 -19.01 29.24
N ASN A 489 0.58 -18.89 30.30
CA ASN A 489 1.40 -17.71 30.58
C ASN A 489 2.49 -17.57 29.53
N VAL A 490 2.61 -16.38 28.95
CA VAL A 490 3.63 -16.08 27.93
C VAL A 490 5.04 -16.20 28.50
N ASP A 491 5.25 -15.73 29.73
CA ASP A 491 6.57 -15.68 30.36
C ASP A 491 7.21 -17.08 30.51
N THR A 492 6.39 -18.12 30.71
CA THR A 492 6.83 -19.52 30.86
C THR A 492 6.60 -20.36 29.60
N CYS A 493 6.13 -19.75 28.51
CA CYS A 493 5.71 -20.47 27.32
C CYS A 493 6.92 -20.87 26.47
N VAL A 494 7.03 -22.17 26.17
CA VAL A 494 8.08 -22.67 25.28
C VAL A 494 7.59 -22.66 23.82
N PHE A 495 8.17 -21.78 23.01
CA PHE A 495 7.83 -21.58 21.59
C PHE A 495 8.46 -22.60 20.63
N ARG A 496 8.60 -23.87 21.05
CA ARG A 496 9.02 -24.97 20.17
C ARG A 496 7.81 -25.63 19.54
N LEU A 497 7.36 -25.11 18.41
CA LEU A 497 6.07 -25.49 17.79
C LEU A 497 6.03 -26.93 17.26
N THR A 498 7.20 -27.50 16.97
CA THR A 498 7.35 -28.90 16.55
C THR A 498 7.14 -29.90 17.70
N ASP A 499 7.17 -29.44 18.95
CA ASP A 499 6.94 -30.25 20.14
C ASP A 499 5.43 -30.48 20.34
N GLN A 500 4.96 -31.64 19.89
CA GLN A 500 3.54 -32.04 19.97
C GLN A 500 3.02 -32.20 21.41
N SER A 501 3.91 -32.24 22.41
CA SER A 501 3.48 -32.23 23.82
C SER A 501 3.11 -30.84 24.33
N LYS A 502 3.50 -29.78 23.60
CA LYS A 502 3.31 -28.38 23.97
C LYS A 502 2.35 -27.64 23.06
N TRP A 503 2.31 -28.03 21.78
CA TRP A 503 1.48 -27.41 20.77
C TRP A 503 0.67 -28.47 20.02
N LYS A 504 -0.66 -28.36 20.06
CA LYS A 504 -1.53 -29.17 19.19
C LYS A 504 -1.60 -28.48 17.83
N ALA A 505 -1.08 -29.14 16.80
CA ALA A 505 -1.12 -28.64 15.42
C ALA A 505 -2.41 -29.07 14.71
N MET A 506 -2.87 -28.26 13.76
CA MET A 506 -3.76 -28.74 12.70
C MET A 506 -2.96 -29.44 11.59
N SER A 507 -3.63 -30.27 10.80
CA SER A 507 -3.06 -30.93 9.63
C SER A 507 -2.71 -29.89 8.57
N ALA A 508 -1.47 -29.94 8.07
CA ALA A 508 -1.02 -29.09 6.98
C ALA A 508 -1.85 -29.32 5.70
N ASP A 509 -2.26 -30.56 5.42
CA ASP A 509 -3.10 -30.88 4.25
C ASP A 509 -4.50 -30.28 4.37
N ALA A 510 -5.06 -30.29 5.59
CA ALA A 510 -6.35 -29.65 5.85
C ALA A 510 -6.28 -28.14 5.63
N ILE A 511 -5.21 -27.48 6.11
CA ILE A 511 -4.99 -26.04 5.87
C ILE A 511 -4.74 -25.76 4.38
N ALA A 512 -3.90 -26.55 3.71
CA ALA A 512 -3.61 -26.38 2.29
C ALA A 512 -4.86 -26.50 1.41
N SER A 513 -5.85 -27.30 1.82
CA SER A 513 -7.11 -27.48 1.09
C SER A 513 -7.97 -26.21 0.97
N ILE A 514 -7.78 -25.24 1.87
CA ILE A 514 -8.53 -23.97 1.93
C ILE A 514 -7.67 -22.74 1.61
N ASN A 515 -6.36 -22.80 1.83
CA ASN A 515 -5.44 -21.65 1.70
C ASN A 515 -4.72 -21.56 0.36
N THR A 516 -4.86 -22.56 -0.53
CA THR A 516 -4.20 -22.51 -1.83
C THR A 516 -4.90 -21.49 -2.74
N PRO A 517 -4.18 -20.50 -3.31
CA PRO A 517 -4.77 -19.49 -4.18
C PRO A 517 -5.59 -20.09 -5.34
N GLY A 518 -6.79 -19.57 -5.57
CA GLY A 518 -7.71 -20.05 -6.59
C GLY A 518 -8.50 -21.31 -6.24
N LEU A 519 -8.33 -21.89 -5.03
CA LEU A 519 -9.14 -23.02 -4.58
C LEU A 519 -10.44 -22.62 -3.86
N VAL A 520 -10.46 -21.44 -3.24
CA VAL A 520 -11.61 -20.88 -2.52
C VAL A 520 -11.92 -19.52 -3.13
N LEU A 521 -13.13 -19.37 -3.68
CA LEU A 521 -13.50 -18.19 -4.49
C LEU A 521 -13.53 -16.88 -3.67
N THR A 522 -13.76 -17.01 -2.36
CA THR A 522 -13.87 -15.90 -1.41
C THR A 522 -12.66 -15.81 -0.48
N ALA A 523 -11.59 -16.56 -0.74
CA ALA A 523 -10.41 -16.48 0.11
C ALA A 523 -9.79 -15.08 0.02
N PRO A 524 -9.33 -14.52 1.15
CA PRO A 524 -8.67 -13.23 1.15
C PRO A 524 -7.45 -13.23 0.22
N ILE A 525 -7.39 -12.24 -0.67
CA ILE A 525 -6.23 -12.01 -1.55
C ILE A 525 -5.35 -10.96 -0.90
N MET A 526 -4.06 -11.24 -0.77
CA MET A 526 -3.10 -10.28 -0.25
C MET A 526 -2.69 -9.28 -1.35
N PRO A 527 -3.04 -7.98 -1.20
CA PRO A 527 -2.69 -6.96 -2.18
C PRO A 527 -1.20 -6.62 -2.13
N HIS A 528 -0.60 -6.26 -3.27
CA HIS A 528 0.65 -5.49 -3.25
C HIS A 528 0.43 -4.10 -2.65
N LEU A 529 1.47 -3.59 -2.00
CA LEU A 529 1.48 -2.23 -1.47
C LEU A 529 1.61 -1.21 -2.60
N MET A 530 0.88 -0.11 -2.50
CA MET A 530 0.97 1.04 -3.38
C MET A 530 2.02 2.03 -2.86
N ALA A 531 2.81 2.58 -3.78
CA ALA A 531 3.70 3.69 -3.46
C ALA A 531 2.93 4.90 -2.89
N ASN A 532 3.61 5.68 -2.06
CA ASN A 532 3.06 6.93 -1.57
C ASN A 532 2.98 7.98 -2.69
N THR A 533 1.87 8.71 -2.74
CA THR A 533 1.64 9.78 -3.73
C THR A 533 1.89 11.18 -3.17
N LEU A 534 2.12 11.30 -1.85
CA LEU A 534 2.33 12.58 -1.16
C LEU A 534 3.77 13.07 -1.30
N ASP A 535 3.97 14.37 -1.52
CA ASP A 535 5.27 15.01 -1.37
C ASP A 535 5.53 15.34 0.12
N PRO A 536 6.47 14.64 0.79
CA PRO A 536 6.74 14.86 2.21
C PRO A 536 7.27 16.27 2.50
N VAL A 537 8.04 16.87 1.58
CA VAL A 537 8.65 18.19 1.79
C VAL A 537 7.60 19.28 1.66
N ALA A 538 6.79 19.24 0.60
CA ALA A 538 5.70 20.20 0.42
C ALA A 538 4.69 20.12 1.59
N LEU A 539 4.31 18.91 2.01
CA LEU A 539 3.38 18.72 3.12
C LEU A 539 3.96 19.18 4.46
N SER A 540 5.24 18.93 4.72
CA SER A 540 5.92 19.44 5.94
C SER A 540 5.88 20.96 6.01
N ASN A 541 6.20 21.64 4.90
CA ASN A 541 6.21 23.10 4.83
C ASN A 541 4.82 23.70 4.99
N ASP A 542 3.80 23.08 4.40
CA ASP A 542 2.41 23.51 4.53
C ASP A 542 1.91 23.39 5.98
N LEU A 543 2.14 22.23 6.61
CA LEU A 543 1.76 22.02 8.01
C LEU A 543 2.51 22.93 8.98
N GLU A 544 3.79 23.23 8.74
CA GLU A 544 4.54 24.19 9.55
C GLU A 544 3.92 25.60 9.46
N LYS A 545 3.54 26.06 8.25
CA LYS A 545 2.86 27.35 8.05
C LYS A 545 1.53 27.40 8.79
N GLN A 546 0.70 26.36 8.67
CA GLN A 546 -0.57 26.27 9.39
C GLN A 546 -0.36 26.29 10.90
N MET A 547 0.64 25.55 11.41
CA MET A 547 0.94 25.49 12.83
C MET A 547 1.41 26.85 13.39
N ARG A 548 2.27 27.57 12.65
CA ARG A 548 2.67 28.94 13.01
C ARG A 548 1.46 29.88 13.11
N ALA A 549 0.54 29.80 12.15
CA ALA A 549 -0.69 30.61 12.16
C ALA A 549 -1.57 30.29 13.38
N LEU A 550 -1.73 29.01 13.73
CA LEU A 550 -2.48 28.59 14.92
C LEU A 550 -1.86 29.08 16.23
N ILE A 551 -0.53 29.00 16.36
CA ILE A 551 0.20 29.52 17.52
C ILE A 551 0.03 31.05 17.63
N ILE A 552 0.18 31.78 16.52
CA ILE A 552 0.00 33.25 16.50
C ILE A 552 -1.41 33.60 16.97
N GLN A 553 -2.42 32.92 16.43
CA GLN A 553 -3.82 33.18 16.77
C GLN A 553 -4.08 32.91 18.26
N HIS A 554 -3.69 31.74 18.76
CA HIS A 554 -3.88 31.36 20.16
C HIS A 554 -3.19 32.34 21.13
N ARG A 555 -1.96 32.75 20.83
CA ARG A 555 -1.22 33.72 21.64
C ARG A 555 -1.84 35.11 21.59
N LYS A 556 -2.33 35.53 20.42
CA LYS A 556 -3.05 36.80 20.26
C LYS A 556 -4.31 36.84 21.12
N ASP A 557 -5.04 35.73 21.19
CA ASP A 557 -6.24 35.59 22.03
C ASP A 557 -5.92 35.72 23.53
N LEU A 558 -4.68 35.38 23.93
CA LEU A 558 -4.15 35.58 25.30
C LEU A 558 -3.49 36.96 25.51
N GLY A 559 -3.46 37.83 24.51
CA GLY A 559 -2.81 39.14 24.57
C GLY A 559 -1.30 39.13 24.46
N TYR A 560 -0.69 38.02 24.02
CA TYR A 560 0.76 37.89 23.86
C TYR A 560 1.24 38.25 22.45
N THR A 561 2.42 38.85 22.36
CA THR A 561 3.13 39.04 21.09
C THR A 561 3.87 37.75 20.70
N THR A 562 3.94 37.45 19.41
CA THR A 562 4.58 36.22 18.90
C THR A 562 5.76 36.57 18.01
N GLN A 563 6.94 36.05 18.34
CA GLN A 563 8.15 36.20 17.53
C GLN A 563 8.78 34.81 17.36
N PHE A 564 8.95 34.40 16.11
CA PHE A 564 9.60 33.14 15.78
C PHE A 564 11.11 33.32 15.56
N ASP A 565 11.88 32.29 15.85
CA ASP A 565 13.30 32.15 15.53
C ASP A 565 13.46 31.06 14.47
N ASP A 566 13.60 31.48 13.20
CA ASP A 566 13.67 30.56 12.07
C ASP A 566 14.96 29.73 12.07
N HIS A 567 16.05 30.26 12.62
CA HIS A 567 17.29 29.50 12.79
C HIS A 567 17.08 28.39 13.81
N LEU A 568 16.50 28.69 14.97
CA LEU A 568 16.17 27.69 15.98
C LEU A 568 15.18 26.65 15.42
N SER A 569 14.14 27.06 14.69
CA SER A 569 13.23 26.15 13.98
C SER A 569 13.96 25.20 13.03
N TYR A 570 14.94 25.70 12.27
CA TYR A 570 15.76 24.87 11.40
C TYR A 570 16.56 23.83 12.20
N LEU A 571 17.16 24.22 13.32
CA LEU A 571 17.95 23.35 14.20
C LEU A 571 17.14 22.21 14.87
N LEU A 572 15.80 22.28 14.89
CA LEU A 572 14.96 21.17 15.36
C LEU A 572 14.86 20.03 14.33
N SER A 573 15.23 20.26 13.07
CA SER A 573 15.07 19.27 11.98
C SER A 573 15.84 17.97 12.20
N PRO A 574 17.10 17.98 12.68
CA PRO A 574 17.85 16.75 13.00
C PRO A 574 17.19 15.94 14.10
N ALA A 575 16.71 16.57 15.18
CA ALA A 575 16.03 15.87 16.27
C ALA A 575 14.80 15.10 15.79
N LEU A 576 13.95 15.73 14.96
CA LEU A 576 12.79 15.05 14.38
C LEU A 576 13.19 13.88 13.46
N SER A 577 14.31 14.00 12.75
CA SER A 577 14.89 12.90 11.96
C SER A 577 15.34 11.73 12.85
N SER A 578 16.04 12.04 13.94
CA SER A 578 16.51 11.07 14.92
C SER A 578 15.36 10.33 15.58
N TYR A 579 14.27 11.02 15.95
CA TYR A 579 13.10 10.37 16.54
C TYR A 579 12.44 9.39 15.58
N GLU A 580 12.27 9.73 14.30
CA GLU A 580 11.71 8.76 13.35
C GLU A 580 12.67 7.58 13.11
N LEU A 581 13.98 7.85 12.99
CA LEU A 581 14.98 6.80 12.83
C LEU A 581 14.99 5.83 14.02
N GLU A 582 14.84 6.34 15.24
CA GLU A 582 14.73 5.54 16.46
C GLU A 582 13.47 4.66 16.43
N ARG A 583 12.33 5.19 15.94
CA ARG A 583 11.09 4.40 15.80
C ARG A 583 11.20 3.31 14.74
N VAL A 584 12.01 3.50 13.69
CA VAL A 584 12.28 2.48 12.66
C VAL A 584 13.30 1.45 13.13
N THR A 585 14.41 1.88 13.74
CA THR A 585 15.55 1.01 14.01
C THR A 585 15.60 0.46 15.43
N GLY A 586 14.98 1.16 16.38
CA GLY A 586 15.15 0.97 17.81
C GLY A 586 16.45 1.57 18.36
N LEU A 587 17.21 2.32 17.55
CA LEU A 587 18.49 2.92 17.95
C LEU A 587 18.36 4.45 18.00
N SER A 588 18.72 5.03 19.15
CA SER A 588 18.80 6.49 19.32
C SER A 588 20.15 6.99 18.78
N VAL A 589 20.12 7.85 17.76
CA VAL A 589 21.31 8.43 17.10
C VAL A 589 21.12 9.95 16.90
N GLY A 590 22.16 10.76 17.03
CA GLY A 590 22.13 12.19 16.68
C GLY A 590 21.74 13.17 17.79
N ASN A 591 21.59 12.68 19.03
CA ASN A 591 21.22 13.53 20.17
C ASN A 591 22.34 14.49 20.60
N GLU A 592 23.61 14.10 20.44
CA GLU A 592 24.76 14.91 20.87
C GLU A 592 24.94 16.15 19.98
N GLU A 593 24.89 15.96 18.66
CA GLU A 593 25.03 17.02 17.66
C GLU A 593 23.87 18.02 17.76
N PHE A 594 22.65 17.51 18.01
CA PHE A 594 21.48 18.36 18.26
C PHE A 594 21.66 19.21 19.53
N GLN A 595 22.09 18.60 20.64
CA GLN A 595 22.32 19.33 21.89
C GLN A 595 23.40 20.40 21.73
N GLU A 596 24.49 20.09 21.03
CA GLU A 596 25.56 21.05 20.75
C GLU A 596 25.06 22.22 19.90
N ALA A 597 24.30 21.94 18.83
CA ALA A 597 23.75 22.98 17.97
C ALA A 597 22.79 23.92 18.74
N VAL A 598 21.92 23.36 19.58
CA VAL A 598 21.02 24.17 20.43
C VAL A 598 21.80 24.98 21.46
N ARG A 599 22.81 24.39 22.12
CA ARG A 599 23.66 25.13 23.08
C ARG A 599 24.37 26.32 22.44
N ARG A 600 24.79 26.22 21.18
CA ARG A 600 25.40 27.32 20.43
C ARG A 600 24.40 28.39 19.99
N ALA A 601 23.16 27.99 19.68
CA ALA A 601 22.11 28.90 19.23
C ALA A 601 21.41 29.66 20.38
N VAL A 602 21.43 29.11 21.59
CA VAL A 602 20.81 29.71 22.78
C VAL A 602 21.81 30.67 23.44
N PRO A 603 21.51 31.99 23.54
CA PRO A 603 22.43 32.94 24.14
C PRO A 603 22.66 32.68 25.63
N ASN A 604 23.80 33.13 26.16
CA ASN A 604 24.09 33.05 27.59
C ASN A 604 22.96 33.69 28.44
N GLY A 605 22.59 33.02 29.54
CA GLY A 605 21.47 33.42 30.40
C GLY A 605 20.08 33.09 29.86
N HIS A 606 19.97 32.48 28.67
CA HIS A 606 18.71 31.94 28.16
C HIS A 606 18.61 30.44 28.43
N ALA A 607 17.37 29.98 28.60
CA ALA A 607 17.01 28.57 28.67
C ALA A 607 16.31 28.15 27.37
N PHE A 608 16.35 26.86 27.09
CA PHE A 608 15.66 26.22 25.98
C PHE A 608 14.69 25.16 26.51
N LYS A 609 13.46 25.17 26.01
CA LYS A 609 12.48 24.09 26.22
C LYS A 609 12.03 23.59 24.85
N GLY A 610 11.91 22.28 24.70
CA GLY A 610 11.46 21.62 23.48
C GLY A 610 10.51 20.47 23.80
N PHE A 611 9.46 20.33 23.00
CA PHE A 611 8.44 19.30 23.12
C PHE A 611 8.20 18.65 21.74
N PRO A 612 8.75 17.44 21.51
CA PRO A 612 8.45 16.67 20.30
C PRO A 612 7.18 15.85 20.46
N ILE A 613 6.41 15.72 19.38
CA ILE A 613 5.20 14.91 19.32
C ILE A 613 4.99 14.36 17.90
N GLN A 614 4.41 13.16 17.79
CA GLN A 614 4.13 12.49 16.52
C GLN A 614 2.64 12.24 16.34
N PHE A 615 2.16 12.42 15.11
CA PHE A 615 0.80 12.12 14.67
C PHE A 615 0.82 11.24 13.43
N VAL A 616 -0.25 10.46 13.22
CA VAL A 616 -0.48 9.63 12.02
C VAL A 616 -1.39 10.32 10.99
N HIS A 617 -1.66 11.61 11.19
CA HIS A 617 -2.55 12.41 10.34
C HIS A 617 -1.95 13.77 10.01
N LYS A 618 -2.52 14.43 8.99
CA LYS A 618 -2.10 15.75 8.51
C LYS A 618 -3.04 16.91 8.89
N ASN A 619 -3.90 16.74 9.89
CA ASN A 619 -4.77 17.82 10.37
C ASN A 619 -4.03 18.70 11.41
N ALA A 620 -3.58 19.89 10.98
CA ALA A 620 -2.80 20.80 11.83
C ALA A 620 -3.58 21.31 13.05
N ARG A 621 -4.88 21.58 12.91
CA ARG A 621 -5.73 22.06 14.02
C ARG A 621 -5.96 20.96 15.07
N LYS A 622 -6.29 19.75 14.63
CA LYS A 622 -6.44 18.57 15.50
C LYS A 622 -5.13 18.30 16.25
N ALA A 623 -4.00 18.37 15.55
CA ALA A 623 -2.67 18.26 16.14
C ALA A 623 -2.42 19.34 17.20
N PHE A 624 -2.64 20.62 16.87
CA PHE A 624 -2.38 21.73 17.79
C PHE A 624 -3.21 21.65 19.08
N VAL A 625 -4.53 21.42 18.96
CA VAL A 625 -5.42 21.28 20.12
C VAL A 625 -5.02 20.09 20.97
N PHE A 626 -4.60 18.98 20.36
CA PHE A 626 -4.09 17.83 21.11
C PHE A 626 -2.77 18.14 21.81
N SER A 627 -1.83 18.80 21.14
CA SER A 627 -0.54 19.19 21.71
C SER A 627 -0.69 20.08 22.94
N LEU A 628 -1.61 21.06 22.92
CA LEU A 628 -1.86 21.96 24.04
C LEU A 628 -2.41 21.26 25.30
N LYS A 629 -2.95 20.03 25.20
CA LYS A 629 -3.35 19.26 26.39
C LYS A 629 -2.15 18.79 27.22
N ASN A 630 -0.94 18.83 26.65
CA ASN A 630 0.28 18.51 27.37
C ASN A 630 0.86 19.77 28.03
N ASN A 631 1.04 19.74 29.36
CA ASN A 631 1.55 20.86 30.15
C ASN A 631 2.86 21.45 29.59
N LEU A 632 3.78 20.61 29.10
CA LEU A 632 5.05 21.11 28.57
C LEU A 632 4.86 21.90 27.27
N CYS A 633 3.94 21.46 26.41
CA CYS A 633 3.60 22.19 25.19
C CYS A 633 2.89 23.50 25.52
N GLU A 634 1.94 23.46 26.45
CA GLU A 634 1.23 24.65 26.92
C GLU A 634 2.21 25.68 27.51
N GLU A 635 3.12 25.25 28.39
CA GLU A 635 4.17 26.11 28.95
C GLU A 635 5.04 26.77 27.86
N ILE A 636 5.40 26.03 26.82
CA ILE A 636 6.20 26.54 25.69
C ILE A 636 5.38 27.58 24.90
N VAL A 637 4.15 27.24 24.53
CA VAL A 637 3.28 28.08 23.67
C VAL A 637 2.78 29.33 24.42
N CYS A 638 2.55 29.23 25.73
CA CYS A 638 2.07 30.32 26.59
C CYS A 638 3.22 31.09 27.28
N CYS A 639 4.47 30.76 26.98
CA CYS A 639 5.64 31.47 27.54
C CYS A 639 5.59 32.97 27.17
N HIS A 640 5.73 33.85 28.17
CA HIS A 640 5.59 35.30 28.03
C HIS A 640 6.72 36.06 28.74
N GLY A 641 7.10 37.22 28.19
CA GLY A 641 8.25 38.01 28.61
C GLY A 641 8.95 38.69 27.43
N ASP A 642 9.80 39.68 27.73
CA ASP A 642 10.38 40.57 26.70
C ASP A 642 11.42 39.88 25.80
N GLN A 643 12.09 38.85 26.33
CA GLN A 643 13.17 38.12 25.64
C GLN A 643 12.78 36.67 25.37
N ILE A 644 11.70 36.47 24.63
CA ILE A 644 11.22 35.16 24.20
C ILE A 644 11.22 35.05 22.68
N ARG A 645 11.66 33.88 22.20
CA ARG A 645 11.46 33.47 20.81
C ARG A 645 10.91 32.06 20.77
N LEU A 646 9.87 31.87 19.98
CA LEU A 646 9.29 30.56 19.71
C LEU A 646 9.97 29.93 18.49
N ALA A 647 9.99 28.62 18.44
CA ALA A 647 10.37 27.85 17.28
C ALA A 647 9.38 26.70 17.13
N VAL A 648 9.00 26.44 15.89
CA VAL A 648 8.20 25.27 15.52
C VAL A 648 8.79 24.66 14.27
N ARG A 649 8.87 23.33 14.25
CA ARG A 649 9.32 22.58 13.08
C ARG A 649 8.41 21.39 12.88
N VAL A 650 8.03 21.15 11.62
CA VAL A 650 7.23 19.99 11.22
C VAL A 650 8.01 19.19 10.19
N ARG A 651 8.01 17.87 10.34
CA ARG A 651 8.56 16.92 9.36
C ARG A 651 7.59 15.77 9.15
N VAL A 652 7.26 15.52 7.91
CA VAL A 652 6.44 14.39 7.49
C VAL A 652 7.33 13.34 6.83
N PHE A 653 7.24 12.13 7.34
CA PHE A 653 7.81 10.94 6.73
C PHE A 653 6.68 10.12 6.12
N THR A 654 6.89 9.61 4.92
CA THR A 654 5.86 8.92 4.15
C THR A 654 6.20 7.46 3.99
N TYR A 655 5.19 6.63 4.14
CA TYR A 655 5.24 5.18 4.00
C TYR A 655 4.23 4.75 2.94
N PRO A 656 4.24 3.47 2.51
CA PRO A 656 3.29 2.95 1.52
C PRO A 656 1.84 3.21 1.91
N GLU A 657 0.91 3.09 0.94
CA GLU A 657 -0.54 3.32 1.16
C GLU A 657 -0.88 4.74 1.64
N ASN A 658 0.01 5.71 1.41
CA ASN A 658 -0.06 7.08 1.93
C ASN A 658 -0.12 7.16 3.46
N ALA A 659 0.39 6.15 4.17
CA ALA A 659 0.61 6.24 5.62
C ALA A 659 1.71 7.29 5.91
N ILE A 660 1.58 8.01 7.01
CA ILE A 660 2.50 9.11 7.36
C ILE A 660 2.86 9.12 8.83
N ALA A 661 4.11 9.51 9.12
CA ALA A 661 4.54 9.95 10.44
C ALA A 661 4.75 11.47 10.39
N THR A 662 3.84 12.23 11.00
CA THR A 662 3.95 13.69 11.11
C THR A 662 4.56 14.05 12.46
N TRP A 663 5.83 14.39 12.46
CA TRP A 663 6.54 14.90 13.63
C TRP A 663 6.44 16.40 13.72
N MET A 664 6.17 16.89 14.93
CA MET A 664 6.13 18.31 15.26
C MET A 664 6.97 18.54 16.50
N MET A 665 7.75 19.62 16.51
CA MET A 665 8.47 20.05 17.70
C MET A 665 8.15 21.50 17.99
N PHE A 666 7.59 21.74 19.18
CA PHE A 666 7.37 23.07 19.73
C PHE A 666 8.55 23.41 20.62
N ALA A 667 9.11 24.59 20.47
CA ALA A 667 10.22 25.02 21.31
C ALA A 667 10.13 26.51 21.61
N CYS A 668 10.76 26.91 22.71
CA CYS A 668 11.02 28.30 23.01
C CYS A 668 12.43 28.46 23.58
N ARG A 669 13.02 29.61 23.29
CA ARG A 669 14.14 30.14 24.06
C ARG A 669 13.70 31.39 24.78
N TYR A 670 14.08 31.50 26.04
CA TYR A 670 13.70 32.63 26.88
C TYR A 670 14.81 32.97 27.87
N LYS A 671 14.96 34.25 28.22
CA LYS A 671 15.89 34.64 29.29
C LYS A 671 15.35 34.16 30.64
N SER A 672 16.13 33.35 31.35
CA SER A 672 15.74 32.91 32.69
C SER A 672 15.95 34.08 33.65
N VAL A 673 14.89 34.49 34.36
CA VAL A 673 15.03 35.39 35.50
C VAL A 673 15.59 34.54 36.63
N GLY A 674 16.92 34.54 36.78
CA GLY A 674 17.54 33.88 37.92
C GLY A 674 16.90 34.44 39.19
N SER A 675 16.38 33.57 40.05
CA SER A 675 16.09 33.95 41.43
C SER A 675 17.43 34.41 42.02
N THR A 676 17.65 35.72 42.09
CA THR A 676 18.58 36.28 43.06
C THR A 676 18.12 35.76 44.42
N LYS A 677 18.89 34.81 44.95
CA LYS A 677 18.75 34.32 46.32
C LYS A 677 18.86 35.46 47.31
#